data_AF-A0A8T5DR53-F1
#
_entry.id   AF-A0A8T5DR53-F1
#
_cell.length_a   1.000
_cell.length_b   1.000
_cell.length_c   1.000
_cell.angle_alpha   90.00
_cell.angle_beta   90.00
_cell.angle_gamma   90.00
#
_symmetry.space_group_name_H-M   'P 1'
#
loop_
_entity.id
_entity.type
_entity.pdbx_description
1 polymer ?
#
loop_
_entity_poly.entity_id
_entity_poly.type
_entity_poly.pdbx_seq_one_letter_code
_entity_poly.pdbx_strand_id
1 'polypeptide(L)'
;MNQHSIKNFEPRLYQETILGSCSDKNTLVALPTGMGKTKTAILVAINRLNLHKESNILFLTPTKPLANQIYEEFKECTNIEDIFLFTGAIAPQKREEISKKAKIIISTPQTIENDIINNTFNFKNTSLLVIDEAHRAVQNYSYTWLAKRYVRESKNTRIIGLTASPGSDLEKIKEVCKNLFIKEIEVRTENDPDVKKYIQEVDTEWIKVNLPENFKEIKLFLENAYTQRLEELKKFGYIRTTTKLSKKELLGVMSSLQGEIARGQRDFEVFKSISCSAEAIKIGHAIELIETQGAESLYTYLKSIFDGTGKNKTKSAKNLTKDLNIKSAFILSKKMCDSGIEHPKEIELKNIIKKELKDNPETRIIIFNQYRDSAKKIEKELEKIDGLNPKLFVGQLKKRGTGLTQKEQVKIIKDFENNIHNCLISTSIGEEGLDIPKVELVIFYEPVPSAIRSIQRRGRTARLEKGKVKILITKNTRDEVYHWASIHKEKRMYKALKELRGNLNLTEQKKLEPYTKKEDIKIYADSREQGSSILKELSELGLDLTVKSLKSADFIVSNRVGIERKTSEDFVNSIIDKRLLLQLKDLKENFERPILIIEGNEDIYSIRNIHPNAIRGMLATIAVSYRIPIIHTQNFRETAELIRTIAKREQQTSSTSFGTRIEKKPVMTKEQQEFIVESLPGIGPMLAKSILRKFKTINKIMNSSKEELESVEKLGPKKAKNIREILDEIYED
;
A
#
# COMPACT_ATOMS: atom_id res chain seq x y z
N MET A 1 15.55 28.91 -34.60
CA MET A 1 14.14 28.46 -34.55
C MET A 1 14.00 27.45 -33.43
N ASN A 2 12.96 27.57 -32.60
CA ASN A 2 12.63 26.58 -31.56
C ASN A 2 12.18 25.28 -32.25
N GLN A 3 12.79 24.15 -31.89
CA GLN A 3 12.50 22.85 -32.50
C GLN A 3 11.19 22.25 -31.95
N HIS A 4 10.89 22.56 -30.69
CA HIS A 4 9.70 22.08 -30.00
C HIS A 4 8.76 23.22 -29.66
N SER A 5 7.45 23.02 -29.85
CA SER A 5 6.41 24.00 -29.60
C SER A 5 5.14 23.35 -29.03
N ILE A 6 4.31 24.17 -28.38
CA ILE A 6 2.97 23.76 -27.97
C ILE A 6 2.05 23.63 -29.18
N LYS A 7 1.01 22.83 -29.03
CA LYS A 7 -0.08 22.62 -29.98
C LYS A 7 -1.41 22.58 -29.20
N ASN A 8 -2.52 22.94 -29.82
CA ASN A 8 -3.88 22.70 -29.31
C ASN A 8 -4.23 23.33 -27.93
N PHE A 9 -3.43 24.28 -27.42
CA PHE A 9 -3.83 25.14 -26.29
C PHE A 9 -3.03 26.44 -26.23
N GLU A 10 -3.62 27.47 -25.63
CA GLU A 10 -2.93 28.72 -25.29
C GLU A 10 -2.57 28.76 -23.79
N PRO A 11 -1.32 29.12 -23.43
CA PRO A 11 -0.92 29.29 -22.04
C PRO A 11 -1.72 30.39 -21.35
N ARG A 12 -2.14 30.14 -20.12
CA ARG A 12 -2.77 31.17 -19.28
C ARG A 12 -1.66 31.99 -18.61
N LEU A 13 -1.94 33.27 -18.31
CA LEU A 13 -0.96 34.18 -17.68
C LEU A 13 -0.28 33.59 -16.44
N TYR A 14 -1.04 32.93 -15.55
CA TYR A 14 -0.44 32.30 -14.36
C TYR A 14 0.50 31.14 -14.73
N GLN A 15 0.26 30.43 -15.83
CA GLN A 15 1.15 29.35 -16.29
C GLN A 15 2.46 29.91 -16.86
N GLU A 16 2.40 31.06 -17.54
CA GLU A 16 3.59 31.77 -18.04
C GLU A 16 4.45 32.34 -16.90
N THR A 17 3.81 32.94 -15.89
CA THR A 17 4.54 33.41 -14.70
C THR A 17 5.22 32.24 -13.95
N ILE A 18 4.53 31.11 -13.81
CA ILE A 18 5.11 29.90 -13.20
C ILE A 18 6.25 29.33 -14.06
N LEU A 19 6.13 29.36 -15.39
CA LEU A 19 7.21 28.98 -16.29
C LEU A 19 8.48 29.78 -16.02
N GLY A 20 8.37 31.10 -15.80
CA GLY A 20 9.50 31.95 -15.44
C GLY A 20 10.28 31.45 -14.21
N SER A 21 9.58 31.21 -13.09
CA SER A 21 10.18 30.64 -11.88
C SER A 21 10.78 29.24 -12.13
N CYS A 22 10.04 28.37 -12.81
CA CYS A 22 10.48 27.01 -13.10
C CYS A 22 11.68 26.94 -14.07
N SER A 23 11.88 27.96 -14.91
CA SER A 23 13.04 28.09 -15.80
C SER A 23 14.31 28.50 -15.06
N ASP A 24 14.22 29.18 -13.91
CA ASP A 24 15.39 29.61 -13.11
C ASP A 24 15.70 28.74 -11.88
N LYS A 25 14.68 28.31 -11.13
CA LYS A 25 14.85 27.51 -9.91
C LYS A 25 14.11 26.16 -9.93
N ASN A 26 14.50 25.27 -9.01
CA ASN A 26 13.69 24.10 -8.69
C ASN A 26 12.44 24.56 -7.94
N THR A 27 11.25 24.26 -8.47
CA THR A 27 10.02 24.92 -8.02
C THR A 27 8.96 23.91 -7.61
N LEU A 28 8.34 24.13 -6.45
CA LEU A 28 7.12 23.44 -6.07
C LEU A 28 5.93 24.29 -6.52
N VAL A 29 5.16 23.74 -7.45
CA VAL A 29 3.99 24.37 -8.03
C VAL A 29 2.73 23.79 -7.38
N ALA A 30 2.11 24.59 -6.52
CA ALA A 30 0.84 24.30 -5.88
C ALA A 30 -0.29 25.02 -6.63
N LEU A 31 -1.01 24.26 -7.46
CA LEU A 31 -2.14 24.74 -8.25
C LEU A 31 -3.42 23.97 -7.93
N PRO A 32 -4.58 24.62 -7.82
CA PRO A 32 -5.86 23.93 -7.67
C PRO A 32 -6.04 22.88 -8.79
N THR A 33 -6.73 21.78 -8.50
CA THR A 33 -7.02 20.77 -9.53
C THR A 33 -7.85 21.42 -10.66
N GLY A 34 -7.68 20.96 -11.90
CA GLY A 34 -8.35 21.55 -13.07
C GLY A 34 -7.66 22.80 -13.63
N MET A 35 -6.67 23.36 -12.95
CA MET A 35 -5.93 24.55 -13.42
C MET A 35 -4.74 24.21 -14.36
N GLY A 36 -4.74 23.03 -14.98
CA GLY A 36 -3.75 22.69 -16.00
C GLY A 36 -2.32 22.47 -15.49
N LYS A 37 -2.13 21.74 -14.38
CA LYS A 37 -0.80 21.37 -13.86
C LYS A 37 0.06 20.66 -14.90
N THR A 38 -0.50 19.70 -15.63
CA THR A 38 0.19 19.00 -16.71
C THR A 38 0.61 19.97 -17.81
N LYS A 39 -0.30 20.85 -18.24
CA LYS A 39 0.00 21.89 -19.24
C LYS A 39 1.12 22.83 -18.79
N THR A 40 1.16 23.22 -17.52
CA THR A 40 2.29 23.98 -16.96
C THR A 40 3.61 23.20 -17.08
N ALA A 41 3.62 21.91 -16.75
CA ALA A 41 4.82 21.09 -16.91
C ALA A 41 5.22 20.86 -18.37
N ILE A 42 4.27 20.78 -19.30
CA ILE A 42 4.52 20.73 -20.75
C ILE A 42 5.26 21.99 -21.21
N LEU A 43 4.83 23.18 -20.75
CA LEU A 43 5.52 24.44 -21.08
C LEU A 43 6.97 24.43 -20.64
N VAL A 44 7.24 23.95 -19.42
CA VAL A 44 8.61 23.88 -18.92
C VAL A 44 9.42 22.79 -19.63
N ALA A 45 8.81 21.65 -19.95
CA ALA A 45 9.46 20.59 -20.73
C ALA A 45 9.92 21.08 -22.10
N ILE A 46 9.05 21.80 -22.83
CA ILE A 46 9.39 22.41 -24.13
C ILE A 46 10.51 23.44 -23.98
N ASN A 47 10.43 24.32 -22.99
CA ASN A 47 11.49 25.29 -22.71
C ASN A 47 12.85 24.59 -22.48
N ARG A 48 12.87 23.54 -21.64
CA ARG A 48 14.07 22.78 -21.32
C ARG A 48 14.65 22.03 -22.52
N LEU A 49 13.81 21.39 -23.34
CA LEU A 49 14.26 20.70 -24.56
C LEU A 49 14.83 21.67 -25.60
N ASN A 50 14.25 22.85 -25.75
CA ASN A 50 14.79 23.87 -26.66
C ASN A 50 16.14 24.43 -26.17
N LEU A 51 16.36 24.53 -24.86
CA LEU A 51 17.63 24.93 -24.26
C LEU A 51 18.69 23.82 -24.29
N HIS A 52 18.28 22.56 -24.13
CA HIS A 52 19.15 21.39 -24.06
C HIS A 52 18.70 20.29 -25.04
N LYS A 53 19.01 20.48 -26.32
CA LYS A 53 18.50 19.64 -27.42
C LYS A 53 18.82 18.15 -27.31
N GLU A 54 20.00 17.82 -26.77
CA GLU A 54 20.44 16.43 -26.58
C GLU A 54 19.90 15.76 -25.32
N SER A 55 19.09 16.49 -24.54
CA SER A 55 18.55 15.97 -23.29
C SER A 55 17.16 15.35 -23.46
N ASN A 56 16.74 14.64 -22.41
CA ASN A 56 15.37 14.18 -22.24
C ASN A 56 14.73 14.75 -20.98
N ILE A 57 13.41 14.60 -20.90
CA ILE A 57 12.58 14.97 -19.75
C ILE A 57 12.03 13.69 -19.14
N LEU A 58 12.13 13.57 -17.82
CA LEU A 58 11.47 12.50 -17.08
C LEU A 58 10.28 13.05 -16.30
N PHE A 59 9.10 12.50 -16.57
CA PHE A 59 7.86 12.82 -15.87
C PHE A 59 7.42 11.63 -15.02
N LEU A 60 7.37 11.81 -13.70
CA LEU A 60 6.98 10.78 -12.74
C LEU A 60 5.59 11.06 -12.17
N THR A 61 4.74 10.03 -12.13
CA THR A 61 3.38 10.10 -11.57
C THR A 61 3.05 8.80 -10.81
N PRO A 62 2.22 8.83 -9.74
CA PRO A 62 2.14 7.69 -8.83
C PRO A 62 1.41 6.45 -9.38
N THR A 63 0.62 6.57 -10.45
CA THR A 63 -0.20 5.46 -10.95
C THR A 63 -0.12 5.31 -12.47
N LYS A 64 -0.29 4.07 -12.97
CA LYS A 64 -0.28 3.77 -14.41
C LYS A 64 -1.40 4.49 -15.18
N PRO A 65 -2.65 4.58 -14.69
CA PRO A 65 -3.70 5.33 -15.39
C PRO A 65 -3.37 6.82 -15.56
N LEU A 66 -2.82 7.46 -14.52
CA LEU A 66 -2.36 8.85 -14.61
C LEU A 66 -1.21 9.01 -15.62
N ALA A 67 -0.25 8.07 -15.62
CA ALA A 67 0.84 8.07 -16.60
C ALA A 67 0.33 8.00 -18.04
N ASN A 68 -0.70 7.17 -18.29
CA ASN A 68 -1.32 7.10 -19.61
C ASN A 68 -2.06 8.40 -19.97
N GLN A 69 -2.78 9.01 -19.02
CA GLN A 69 -3.46 10.29 -19.24
C GLN A 69 -2.46 11.40 -19.60
N ILE A 70 -1.36 11.50 -18.86
CA ILE A 70 -0.29 12.48 -19.13
C ILE A 70 0.35 12.22 -20.49
N TYR A 71 0.55 10.96 -20.86
CA TYR A 71 1.09 10.57 -22.16
C TYR A 71 0.22 11.04 -23.33
N GLU A 72 -1.10 10.82 -23.25
CA GLU A 72 -2.03 11.33 -24.26
C GLU A 72 -2.06 12.87 -24.27
N GLU A 73 -2.02 13.52 -23.11
CA GLU A 73 -1.99 14.99 -23.03
C GLU A 73 -0.71 15.59 -23.66
N PHE A 74 0.45 14.96 -23.45
CA PHE A 74 1.70 15.38 -24.12
C PHE A 74 1.64 15.20 -25.64
N LYS A 75 1.03 14.12 -26.14
CA LYS A 75 0.84 13.89 -27.57
C LYS A 75 -0.12 14.89 -28.20
N GLU A 76 -1.20 15.22 -27.52
CA GLU A 76 -2.20 16.17 -28.00
C GLU A 76 -1.66 17.60 -28.01
N CYS A 77 -0.89 17.97 -26.97
CA CYS A 77 -0.51 19.36 -26.69
C CYS A 77 0.89 19.76 -27.20
N THR A 78 1.65 18.86 -27.84
CA THR A 78 3.01 19.16 -28.31
C THR A 78 3.26 18.63 -29.72
N ASN A 79 4.30 19.14 -30.39
CA ASN A 79 4.80 18.61 -31.67
C ASN A 79 5.93 17.58 -31.50
N ILE A 80 6.10 17.00 -30.31
CA ILE A 80 7.20 16.07 -30.00
C ILE A 80 6.77 14.64 -30.36
N GLU A 81 7.54 13.95 -31.19
CA GLU A 81 7.22 12.58 -31.62
C GLU A 81 7.77 11.51 -30.66
N ASP A 82 8.99 11.71 -30.14
CA ASP A 82 9.71 10.76 -29.28
C ASP A 82 9.24 10.76 -27.81
N ILE A 83 7.94 10.58 -27.61
CA ILE A 83 7.29 10.47 -26.29
C ILE A 83 7.05 8.99 -25.97
N PHE A 84 7.53 8.52 -24.82
CA PHE A 84 7.42 7.11 -24.43
C PHE A 84 6.83 6.93 -23.02
N LEU A 85 5.93 5.96 -22.90
CA LEU A 85 5.34 5.54 -21.64
C LEU A 85 6.07 4.29 -21.11
N PHE A 86 6.80 4.43 -20.01
CA PHE A 86 7.48 3.32 -19.35
C PHE A 86 6.53 2.66 -18.35
N THR A 87 6.15 1.42 -18.66
CA THR A 87 5.37 0.58 -17.75
C THR A 87 6.10 -0.75 -17.54
N GLY A 88 5.72 -1.47 -16.49
CA GLY A 88 6.22 -2.83 -16.25
C GLY A 88 5.87 -3.87 -17.34
N ALA A 89 5.07 -3.51 -18.36
CA ALA A 89 4.79 -4.38 -19.50
C ALA A 89 5.91 -4.37 -20.55
N ILE A 90 6.74 -3.32 -20.58
CA ILE A 90 7.90 -3.25 -21.48
C ILE A 90 9.07 -3.96 -20.80
N ALA A 91 9.81 -4.82 -21.51
CA ALA A 91 10.99 -5.46 -20.95
C ALA A 91 12.10 -4.42 -20.63
N PRO A 92 12.88 -4.59 -19.54
CA PRO A 92 13.95 -3.67 -19.17
C PRO A 92 14.95 -3.38 -20.30
N GLN A 93 15.38 -4.40 -21.05
CA GLN A 93 16.33 -4.23 -22.15
C GLN A 93 15.77 -3.31 -23.25
N LYS A 94 14.49 -3.46 -23.57
CA LYS A 94 13.80 -2.60 -24.55
C LYS A 94 13.63 -1.17 -24.03
N ARG A 95 13.43 -0.98 -22.71
CA ARG A 95 13.39 0.36 -22.10
C ARG A 95 14.75 1.05 -22.19
N GLU A 96 15.84 0.33 -21.98
CA GLU A 96 17.20 0.86 -22.13
C GLU A 96 17.43 1.39 -23.55
N GLU A 97 17.08 0.63 -24.58
CA GLU A 97 17.19 1.06 -25.98
C GLU A 97 16.32 2.29 -26.27
N ILE A 98 15.07 2.30 -25.82
CA ILE A 98 14.14 3.43 -26.01
C ILE A 98 14.66 4.68 -25.30
N SER A 99 15.23 4.54 -24.10
CA SER A 99 15.70 5.68 -23.30
C SER A 99 16.78 6.51 -24.01
N LYS A 100 17.55 5.89 -24.91
CA LYS A 100 18.62 6.55 -25.69
C LYS A 100 18.08 7.52 -26.75
N LYS A 101 16.85 7.31 -27.24
CA LYS A 101 16.20 8.15 -28.27
C LYS A 101 15.05 9.02 -27.74
N ALA A 102 14.49 8.68 -26.58
CA ALA A 102 13.34 9.38 -26.03
C ALA A 102 13.64 10.85 -25.71
N LYS A 103 12.73 11.76 -26.10
CA LYS A 103 12.73 13.16 -25.66
C LYS A 103 11.89 13.35 -24.39
N ILE A 104 10.79 12.63 -24.29
CA ILE A 104 9.92 12.62 -23.11
C ILE A 104 9.73 11.18 -22.64
N ILE A 105 10.02 10.92 -21.37
CA ILE A 105 9.76 9.64 -20.71
C ILE A 105 8.73 9.89 -19.62
N ILE A 106 7.60 9.19 -19.67
CA ILE A 106 6.55 9.24 -18.64
C ILE A 106 6.49 7.88 -17.95
N SER A 107 6.56 7.86 -16.63
CA SER A 107 6.68 6.61 -15.88
C SER A 107 6.12 6.68 -14.46
N THR A 108 5.82 5.51 -13.91
CA THR A 108 5.73 5.36 -12.45
C THR A 108 7.12 5.36 -11.82
N PRO A 109 7.31 5.90 -10.61
CA PRO A 109 8.64 6.06 -10.02
C PRO A 109 9.32 4.72 -9.73
N GLN A 110 8.57 3.68 -9.34
CA GLN A 110 9.14 2.35 -9.08
C GLN A 110 9.77 1.72 -10.34
N THR A 111 9.22 2.00 -11.52
CA THR A 111 9.79 1.49 -12.79
C THR A 111 11.17 2.08 -13.04
N ILE A 112 11.33 3.39 -12.91
CA ILE A 112 12.62 4.06 -13.09
C ILE A 112 13.60 3.66 -11.97
N GLU A 113 13.11 3.53 -10.75
CA GLU A 113 13.91 3.04 -9.61
C GLU A 113 14.52 1.66 -9.91
N ASN A 114 13.70 0.72 -10.37
CA ASN A 114 14.16 -0.62 -10.74
C ASN A 114 15.13 -0.57 -11.93
N ASP A 115 14.90 0.28 -12.92
CA ASP A 115 15.77 0.39 -14.08
C ASP A 115 17.16 0.95 -13.70
N ILE A 116 17.22 1.88 -12.73
CA ILE A 116 18.49 2.39 -12.19
C ILE A 116 19.19 1.33 -11.34
N ILE A 117 18.47 0.62 -10.45
CA ILE A 117 19.05 -0.43 -9.61
C ILE A 117 19.67 -1.55 -10.46
N ASN A 118 19.05 -1.89 -11.59
CA ASN A 118 19.58 -2.88 -12.54
C ASN A 118 20.59 -2.30 -13.55
N ASN A 119 21.07 -1.06 -13.36
CA ASN A 119 22.01 -0.38 -14.25
C ASN A 119 21.53 -0.21 -15.71
N THR A 120 20.22 -0.24 -15.97
CA THR A 120 19.61 -0.07 -17.31
C THR A 120 19.14 1.36 -17.62
N PHE A 121 19.16 2.26 -16.63
CA PHE A 121 18.81 3.68 -16.79
C PHE A 121 19.72 4.57 -15.92
N ASN A 122 19.99 5.80 -16.37
CA ASN A 122 20.71 6.83 -15.59
C ASN A 122 20.25 8.24 -15.98
N PHE A 123 20.54 9.24 -15.14
CA PHE A 123 20.08 10.62 -15.33
C PHE A 123 21.05 11.52 -16.11
N LYS A 124 22.16 11.01 -16.66
CA LYS A 124 23.22 11.84 -17.27
C LYS A 124 22.70 12.78 -18.37
N ASN A 125 21.70 12.31 -19.13
CA ASN A 125 21.10 13.05 -20.24
C ASN A 125 19.73 13.66 -19.89
N THR A 126 19.27 13.60 -18.64
CA THR A 126 17.97 14.14 -18.24
C THR A 126 18.11 15.59 -17.80
N SER A 127 17.42 16.54 -18.45
CA SER A 127 17.52 17.97 -18.11
C SER A 127 16.35 18.49 -17.26
N LEU A 128 15.29 17.70 -17.11
CA LEU A 128 14.15 18.06 -16.25
C LEU A 128 13.56 16.79 -15.63
N LEU A 129 13.36 16.86 -14.32
CA LEU A 129 12.60 15.89 -13.55
C LEU A 129 11.29 16.53 -13.08
N VAL A 130 10.18 16.08 -13.64
CA VAL A 130 8.84 16.48 -13.20
C VAL A 130 8.28 15.42 -12.25
N ILE A 131 7.81 15.86 -11.09
CA ILE A 131 7.26 15.00 -10.04
C ILE A 131 5.81 15.41 -9.81
N ASP A 132 4.88 14.60 -10.32
CA ASP A 132 3.46 14.75 -10.08
C ASP A 132 3.04 14.15 -8.74
N GLU A 133 2.06 14.78 -8.11
CA GLU A 133 1.70 14.55 -6.71
C GLU A 133 2.91 14.61 -5.76
N ALA A 134 3.69 15.68 -5.87
CA ALA A 134 4.94 15.93 -5.14
C ALA A 134 4.81 15.81 -3.61
N HIS A 135 3.59 15.93 -3.08
CA HIS A 135 3.27 15.71 -1.67
C HIS A 135 3.61 14.30 -1.16
N ARG A 136 3.83 13.34 -2.08
CA ARG A 136 4.28 11.97 -1.78
C ARG A 136 5.79 11.87 -1.55
N ALA A 137 6.58 12.91 -1.82
CA ALA A 137 8.03 12.92 -1.67
C ALA A 137 8.47 13.09 -0.20
N VAL A 138 8.00 12.19 0.66
CA VAL A 138 8.33 12.11 2.08
C VAL A 138 8.89 10.73 2.40
N GLN A 139 9.68 10.62 3.46
CA GLN A 139 10.23 9.36 3.94
C GLN A 139 10.98 8.57 2.84
N ASN A 140 10.79 7.25 2.78
CA ASN A 140 11.47 6.36 1.84
C ASN A 140 10.73 6.17 0.50
N TYR A 141 9.79 7.06 0.18
CA TYR A 141 9.07 6.99 -1.09
C TYR A 141 10.04 7.18 -2.28
N SER A 142 9.80 6.48 -3.39
CA SER A 142 10.69 6.47 -4.56
C SER A 142 11.09 7.85 -5.09
N TYR A 143 10.21 8.86 -4.99
CA TYR A 143 10.55 10.24 -5.39
C TYR A 143 11.76 10.81 -4.66
N THR A 144 11.91 10.54 -3.36
CA THR A 144 13.00 11.13 -2.56
C THR A 144 14.36 10.61 -3.03
N TRP A 145 14.44 9.30 -3.27
CA TRP A 145 15.64 8.64 -3.79
C TRP A 145 15.96 9.06 -5.23
N LEU A 146 14.95 9.10 -6.12
CA LEU A 146 15.13 9.50 -7.52
C LEU A 146 15.58 10.95 -7.64
N ALA A 147 15.00 11.88 -6.87
CA ALA A 147 15.41 13.29 -6.87
C ALA A 147 16.87 13.45 -6.42
N LYS A 148 17.27 12.76 -5.33
CA LYS A 148 18.66 12.75 -4.85
C LYS A 148 19.62 12.19 -5.90
N ARG A 149 19.25 11.10 -6.59
CA ARG A 149 20.06 10.51 -7.67
C ARG A 149 20.16 11.43 -8.89
N TYR A 150 19.05 12.05 -9.29
CA TYR A 150 18.98 13.00 -10.39
C TYR A 150 19.90 14.21 -10.18
N VAL A 151 19.85 14.84 -9.01
CA VAL A 151 20.72 16.00 -8.69
C VAL A 151 22.21 15.63 -8.69
N ARG A 152 22.54 14.37 -8.37
CA ARG A 152 23.92 13.87 -8.38
C ARG A 152 24.44 13.56 -9.80
N GLU A 153 23.60 13.01 -10.68
CA GLU A 153 24.03 12.47 -11.98
C GLU A 153 23.80 13.39 -13.17
N SER A 154 22.75 14.21 -13.13
CA SER A 154 22.39 15.07 -14.27
C SER A 154 23.31 16.28 -14.37
N LYS A 155 23.68 16.63 -15.62
CA LYS A 155 24.50 17.82 -15.92
C LYS A 155 23.72 19.13 -15.78
N ASN A 156 22.44 19.12 -16.13
CA ASN A 156 21.59 20.31 -16.22
C ASN A 156 20.36 20.10 -15.34
N THR A 157 20.51 20.26 -14.03
CA THR A 157 19.47 19.87 -13.07
C THR A 157 18.31 20.86 -13.05
N ARG A 158 17.09 20.32 -13.17
CA ARG A 158 15.85 21.03 -12.89
C ARG A 158 14.80 20.09 -12.33
N ILE A 159 14.21 20.43 -11.19
CA ILE A 159 13.12 19.69 -10.58
C ILE A 159 11.88 20.58 -10.49
N ILE A 160 10.73 20.04 -10.90
CA ILE A 160 9.43 20.65 -10.68
C ILE A 160 8.55 19.67 -9.93
N GLY A 161 8.09 20.07 -8.75
CA GLY A 161 7.07 19.34 -8.00
C GLY A 161 5.69 19.90 -8.32
N LEU A 162 4.77 19.09 -8.84
CA LEU A 162 3.38 19.48 -9.05
C LEU A 162 2.52 18.91 -7.93
N THR A 163 1.63 19.72 -7.36
CA THR A 163 0.68 19.22 -6.36
C THR A 163 -0.57 20.08 -6.31
N ALA A 164 -1.72 19.45 -6.04
CA ALA A 164 -2.92 20.19 -5.63
C ALA A 164 -2.91 20.53 -4.14
N SER A 165 -2.20 19.72 -3.35
CA SER A 165 -2.26 19.74 -1.89
C SER A 165 -1.01 19.11 -1.30
N PRO A 166 0.05 19.89 -0.99
CA PRO A 166 1.27 19.38 -0.35
C PRO A 166 1.06 18.89 1.10
N GLY A 167 -0.15 19.02 1.64
CA GLY A 167 -0.51 18.66 3.01
C GLY A 167 -0.75 19.89 3.87
N SER A 168 -1.43 19.73 5.01
CA SER A 168 -1.73 20.85 5.92
C SER A 168 -0.67 21.06 7.01
N ASP A 169 0.45 20.34 6.92
CA ASP A 169 1.49 20.24 7.94
C ASP A 169 2.77 20.88 7.42
N LEU A 170 3.19 21.98 8.05
CA LEU A 170 4.34 22.79 7.64
C LEU A 170 5.62 21.93 7.57
N GLU A 171 5.84 21.05 8.54
CA GLU A 171 7.05 20.23 8.62
C GLU A 171 7.11 19.22 7.48
N LYS A 172 5.97 18.66 7.10
CA LYS A 172 5.89 17.78 5.91
C LYS A 172 6.14 18.53 4.62
N ILE A 173 5.61 19.75 4.49
CA ILE A 173 5.86 20.58 3.29
C ILE A 173 7.35 20.91 3.20
N LYS A 174 8.00 21.27 4.33
CA LYS A 174 9.46 21.48 4.40
C LYS A 174 10.23 20.20 4.03
N GLU A 175 9.79 19.05 4.52
CA GLU A 175 10.37 17.74 4.17
C GLU A 175 10.31 17.49 2.66
N VAL A 176 9.14 17.70 2.03
CA VAL A 176 8.99 17.61 0.57
C VAL A 176 9.93 18.57 -0.16
N CYS A 177 9.97 19.84 0.26
CA CYS A 177 10.84 20.84 -0.36
C CYS A 177 12.32 20.44 -0.26
N LYS A 178 12.74 19.94 0.91
CA LYS A 178 14.10 19.45 1.15
C LYS A 178 14.42 18.23 0.28
N ASN A 179 13.53 17.24 0.22
CA ASN A 179 13.75 16.00 -0.53
C ASN A 179 13.77 16.23 -2.05
N LEU A 180 13.01 17.20 -2.53
CA LEU A 180 12.93 17.56 -3.95
C LEU A 180 13.85 18.73 -4.33
N PHE A 181 14.73 19.18 -3.43
CA PHE A 181 15.68 20.26 -3.68
C PHE A 181 15.02 21.55 -4.18
N ILE A 182 13.81 21.84 -3.67
CA ILE A 182 13.00 22.99 -4.06
C ILE A 182 13.63 24.26 -3.51
N LYS A 183 13.76 25.28 -4.36
CA LYS A 183 14.28 26.62 -4.01
C LYS A 183 13.20 27.70 -4.10
N GLU A 184 12.08 27.41 -4.75
CA GLU A 184 11.00 28.36 -4.95
C GLU A 184 9.64 27.66 -4.84
N ILE A 185 8.66 28.34 -4.28
CA ILE A 185 7.29 27.84 -4.17
C ILE A 185 6.37 28.80 -4.93
N GLU A 186 5.73 28.28 -5.97
CA GLU A 186 4.69 28.97 -6.71
C GLU A 186 3.32 28.42 -6.29
N VAL A 187 2.51 29.28 -5.67
CA VAL A 187 1.18 28.92 -5.17
C VAL A 187 0.16 29.81 -5.83
N ARG A 188 -0.90 29.19 -6.35
CA ARG A 188 -2.15 29.89 -6.65
C ARG A 188 -3.30 29.20 -5.92
N THR A 189 -4.31 29.97 -5.63
CA THR A 189 -5.53 29.61 -4.92
C THR A 189 -6.71 30.00 -5.81
N GLU A 190 -7.88 29.50 -5.44
CA GLU A 190 -9.11 29.79 -6.19
C GLU A 190 -9.53 31.27 -6.16
N ASN A 191 -8.98 32.02 -5.21
CA ASN A 191 -9.26 33.44 -5.02
C ASN A 191 -8.24 34.36 -5.70
N ASP A 192 -7.15 33.83 -6.28
CA ASP A 192 -6.14 34.68 -6.90
C ASP A 192 -6.66 35.27 -8.24
N PRO A 193 -6.44 36.57 -8.54
CA PRO A 193 -7.06 37.26 -9.67
C PRO A 193 -6.77 36.62 -11.04
N ASP A 194 -5.56 36.08 -11.21
CA ASP A 194 -5.11 35.43 -12.43
C ASP A 194 -5.68 34.01 -12.63
N VAL A 195 -6.20 33.39 -11.56
CA VAL A 195 -6.82 32.05 -11.57
C VAL A 195 -8.35 32.12 -11.52
N LYS A 196 -8.92 33.07 -10.76
CA LYS A 196 -10.37 33.19 -10.51
C LYS A 196 -11.19 33.21 -11.81
N LYS A 197 -10.68 33.85 -12.86
CA LYS A 197 -11.32 33.92 -14.20
C LYS A 197 -11.48 32.57 -14.92
N TYR A 198 -10.75 31.55 -14.49
CA TYR A 198 -10.82 30.19 -15.06
C TYR A 198 -11.57 29.21 -14.17
N ILE A 199 -11.99 29.63 -12.98
CA ILE A 199 -12.78 28.83 -12.07
C ILE A 199 -14.24 29.07 -12.41
N GLN A 200 -14.94 27.98 -12.71
CA GLN A 200 -16.38 28.01 -12.85
C GLN A 200 -16.99 27.82 -11.47
N GLU A 201 -17.89 28.72 -11.08
CA GLU A 201 -18.65 28.58 -9.84
C GLU A 201 -19.61 27.38 -9.98
N VAL A 202 -19.48 26.42 -9.06
CA VAL A 202 -20.41 25.30 -8.95
C VAL A 202 -21.47 25.67 -7.93
N ASP A 203 -22.74 25.69 -8.35
CA ASP A 203 -23.86 25.90 -7.43
C ASP A 203 -23.93 24.74 -6.43
N THR A 204 -23.44 25.00 -5.23
CA THR A 204 -23.28 24.01 -4.17
C THR A 204 -24.27 24.33 -3.06
N GLU A 205 -25.29 23.49 -2.93
CA GLU A 205 -26.33 23.62 -1.91
C GLU A 205 -26.03 22.70 -0.71
N TRP A 206 -25.95 23.29 0.49
CA TRP A 206 -25.74 22.57 1.74
C TRP A 206 -27.08 22.30 2.44
N ILE A 207 -27.46 21.03 2.50
CA ILE A 207 -28.75 20.60 3.05
C ILE A 207 -28.49 20.00 4.44
N LYS A 208 -28.88 20.74 5.47
CA LYS A 208 -28.69 20.34 6.88
C LYS A 208 -29.92 19.61 7.40
N VAL A 209 -29.75 18.37 7.85
CA VAL A 209 -30.81 17.57 8.48
C VAL A 209 -30.56 17.44 9.99
N ASN A 210 -31.64 17.41 10.77
CA ASN A 210 -31.56 17.20 12.22
C ASN A 210 -31.81 15.73 12.55
N LEU A 211 -31.08 15.19 13.54
CA LEU A 211 -31.46 13.91 14.15
C LEU A 211 -32.77 14.08 14.92
N PRO A 212 -33.77 13.20 14.73
CA PRO A 212 -34.98 13.18 15.54
C PRO A 212 -34.68 12.73 16.98
N GLU A 213 -35.60 12.97 17.91
CA GLU A 213 -35.37 12.76 19.35
C GLU A 213 -35.04 11.30 19.71
N ASN A 214 -35.67 10.33 19.06
CA ASN A 214 -35.37 8.90 19.23
C ASN A 214 -33.91 8.55 18.85
N PHE A 215 -33.33 9.18 17.82
CA PHE A 215 -31.91 9.02 17.48
C PHE A 215 -31.01 9.66 18.54
N LYS A 216 -31.37 10.86 19.03
CA LYS A 216 -30.62 11.56 20.07
C LYS A 216 -30.60 10.78 21.39
N GLU A 217 -31.71 10.17 21.76
CA GLU A 217 -31.84 9.34 22.95
C GLU A 217 -30.88 8.14 22.91
N ILE A 218 -30.90 7.37 21.81
CA ILE A 218 -29.97 6.24 21.61
C ILE A 218 -28.52 6.72 21.65
N LYS A 219 -28.23 7.83 20.96
CA LYS A 219 -26.89 8.42 20.94
C LYS A 219 -26.42 8.79 22.34
N LEU A 220 -27.28 9.39 23.17
CA LEU A 220 -26.96 9.77 24.55
C LEU A 220 -26.55 8.56 25.40
N PHE A 221 -27.28 7.44 25.31
CA PHE A 221 -26.88 6.21 26.00
C PHE A 221 -25.49 5.74 25.55
N LEU A 222 -25.22 5.73 24.25
CA LEU A 222 -23.91 5.33 23.73
C LEU A 222 -22.80 6.30 24.16
N GLU A 223 -23.04 7.61 24.17
CA GLU A 223 -22.09 8.62 24.63
C GLU A 223 -21.79 8.50 26.13
N ASN A 224 -22.79 8.17 26.95
CA ASN A 224 -22.60 7.89 28.38
C ASN A 224 -21.74 6.64 28.59
N ALA A 225 -22.03 5.55 27.87
CA ALA A 225 -21.22 4.33 27.92
C ALA A 225 -19.77 4.59 27.49
N TYR A 226 -19.58 5.41 26.45
CA TYR A 226 -18.26 5.78 25.95
C TYR A 226 -17.48 6.56 27.02
N THR A 227 -18.12 7.58 27.60
CA THR A 227 -17.51 8.46 28.61
C THR A 227 -17.08 7.67 29.84
N GLN A 228 -17.90 6.74 30.33
CA GLN A 228 -17.53 5.84 31.44
C GLN A 228 -16.25 5.05 31.18
N ARG A 229 -16.02 4.58 29.95
CA ARG A 229 -14.78 3.86 29.61
C ARG A 229 -13.57 4.79 29.56
N LEU A 230 -13.76 6.03 29.15
CA LEU A 230 -12.69 7.03 29.17
C LEU A 230 -12.36 7.46 30.60
N GLU A 231 -13.35 7.59 31.48
CA GLU A 231 -13.13 7.90 32.89
C GLU A 231 -12.27 6.83 33.60
N GLU A 232 -12.54 5.55 33.33
CA GLU A 232 -11.68 4.45 33.80
C GLU A 232 -10.24 4.57 33.29
N LEU A 233 -10.06 4.84 31.99
CA LEU A 233 -8.72 5.04 31.42
C LEU A 233 -7.99 6.25 32.01
N LYS A 234 -8.74 7.32 32.32
CA LYS A 234 -8.19 8.53 32.95
C LYS A 234 -7.80 8.26 34.40
N LYS A 235 -8.61 7.50 35.14
CA LYS A 235 -8.35 7.11 36.52
C LYS A 235 -7.02 6.35 36.64
N PHE A 236 -6.72 5.48 35.68
CA PHE A 236 -5.45 4.75 35.63
C PHE A 236 -4.29 5.53 34.98
N GLY A 237 -4.49 6.81 34.61
CA GLY A 237 -3.42 7.68 34.12
C GLY A 237 -3.05 7.51 32.64
N TYR A 238 -3.72 6.63 31.89
CA TYR A 238 -3.38 6.37 30.48
C TYR A 238 -3.87 7.46 29.51
N ILE A 239 -4.85 8.26 29.91
CA ILE A 239 -5.35 9.40 29.14
C ILE A 239 -5.55 10.62 30.03
N ARG A 240 -5.46 11.82 29.44
CA ARG A 240 -5.61 13.09 30.17
C ARG A 240 -7.03 13.68 30.11
N THR A 241 -7.78 13.35 29.06
CA THR A 241 -9.13 13.89 28.83
C THR A 241 -10.13 12.77 28.57
N THR A 242 -11.38 12.99 28.99
CA THR A 242 -12.53 12.13 28.71
C THR A 242 -13.36 12.61 27.51
N THR A 243 -12.98 13.73 26.89
CA THR A 243 -13.72 14.28 25.75
C THR A 243 -13.22 13.70 24.42
N LYS A 244 -14.07 12.90 23.77
CA LYS A 244 -14.01 12.53 22.33
C LYS A 244 -12.61 12.20 21.80
N LEU A 245 -11.95 11.19 22.37
CA LEU A 245 -10.74 10.60 21.81
C LEU A 245 -11.00 9.97 20.44
N SER A 246 -10.05 10.13 19.52
CA SER A 246 -10.07 9.49 18.23
C SER A 246 -9.76 7.99 18.35
N LYS A 247 -10.23 7.20 17.38
CA LYS A 247 -9.89 5.78 17.27
C LYS A 247 -8.38 5.55 17.23
N LYS A 248 -7.61 6.46 16.62
CA LYS A 248 -6.15 6.37 16.54
C LYS A 248 -5.51 6.50 17.91
N GLU A 249 -5.97 7.43 18.73
CA GLU A 249 -5.46 7.62 20.10
C GLU A 249 -5.75 6.40 20.97
N LEU A 250 -6.98 5.88 20.94
CA LEU A 250 -7.35 4.67 21.69
C LEU A 250 -6.53 3.44 21.27
N LEU A 251 -6.23 3.30 19.97
CA LEU A 251 -5.34 2.23 19.48
C LEU A 251 -3.90 2.43 19.96
N GLY A 252 -3.42 3.67 20.05
CA GLY A 252 -2.11 3.99 20.61
C GLY A 252 -1.99 3.60 22.08
N VAL A 253 -3.03 3.93 22.88
CA VAL A 253 -3.13 3.52 24.29
C VAL A 253 -3.08 1.99 24.41
N MET A 254 -3.85 1.27 23.60
CA MET A 254 -3.82 -0.20 23.60
C MET A 254 -2.44 -0.77 23.27
N SER A 255 -1.73 -0.22 22.29
CA SER A 255 -0.40 -0.69 21.94
C SER A 255 0.62 -0.46 23.06
N SER A 256 0.54 0.68 23.75
CA SER A 256 1.38 0.96 24.93
C SER A 256 1.16 -0.08 26.03
N LEU A 257 -0.10 -0.32 26.41
CA LEU A 257 -0.50 -1.28 27.43
C LEU A 257 -0.09 -2.72 27.09
N GLN A 258 -0.15 -3.10 25.82
CA GLN A 258 0.32 -4.42 25.37
C GLN A 258 1.83 -4.58 25.55
N GLY A 259 2.60 -3.50 25.33
CA GLY A 259 4.04 -3.48 25.59
C GLY A 259 4.37 -3.68 27.07
N GLU A 260 3.59 -3.11 27.99
CA GLU A 260 3.75 -3.30 29.44
C GLU A 260 3.55 -4.77 29.84
N ILE A 261 2.51 -5.43 29.31
CA ILE A 261 2.28 -6.88 29.53
C ILE A 261 3.45 -7.73 29.04
N ALA A 262 4.01 -7.40 27.88
CA ALA A 262 5.14 -8.13 27.32
C ALA A 262 6.39 -8.02 28.22
N ARG A 263 6.59 -6.88 28.89
CA ARG A 263 7.68 -6.65 29.87
C ARG A 263 7.42 -7.30 31.23
N GLY A 264 6.30 -8.00 31.40
CA GLY A 264 5.97 -8.75 32.61
C GLY A 264 5.03 -8.04 33.59
N GLN A 265 4.58 -6.81 33.30
CA GLN A 265 3.58 -6.13 34.11
C GLN A 265 2.19 -6.74 33.84
N ARG A 266 1.65 -7.46 34.82
CA ARG A 266 0.38 -8.19 34.70
C ARG A 266 -0.67 -7.71 35.70
N ASP A 267 -0.63 -6.42 36.01
CA ASP A 267 -1.51 -5.83 37.00
C ASP A 267 -2.95 -5.72 36.48
N PHE A 268 -3.90 -5.77 37.41
CA PHE A 268 -5.32 -5.67 37.11
C PHE A 268 -5.66 -4.41 36.29
N GLU A 269 -5.01 -3.29 36.61
CA GLU A 269 -5.21 -1.99 35.97
C GLU A 269 -4.87 -2.01 34.48
N VAL A 270 -3.77 -2.67 34.10
CA VAL A 270 -3.32 -2.81 32.71
C VAL A 270 -4.36 -3.61 31.91
N PHE A 271 -4.78 -4.77 32.42
CA PHE A 271 -5.78 -5.61 31.77
C PHE A 271 -7.14 -4.91 31.66
N LYS A 272 -7.56 -4.20 32.72
CA LYS A 272 -8.80 -3.42 32.73
C LYS A 272 -8.74 -2.30 31.70
N SER A 273 -7.62 -1.60 31.57
CA SER A 273 -7.42 -0.50 30.62
C SER A 273 -7.41 -0.98 29.17
N ILE A 274 -6.83 -2.14 28.88
CA ILE A 274 -6.92 -2.77 27.55
C ILE A 274 -8.38 -3.07 27.21
N SER A 275 -9.14 -3.64 28.17
CA SER A 275 -10.56 -3.91 27.96
C SER A 275 -11.34 -2.63 27.70
N CYS A 276 -11.15 -1.59 28.54
CA CYS A 276 -11.85 -0.31 28.40
C CYS A 276 -11.55 0.36 27.06
N SER A 277 -10.29 0.33 26.61
CA SER A 277 -9.91 0.86 25.29
C SER A 277 -10.59 0.10 24.15
N ALA A 278 -10.62 -1.24 24.22
CA ALA A 278 -11.28 -2.08 23.23
C ALA A 278 -12.81 -1.97 23.24
N GLU A 279 -13.41 -1.65 24.38
CA GLU A 279 -14.84 -1.34 24.55
C GLU A 279 -15.16 0.04 23.98
N ALA A 280 -14.39 1.07 24.32
CA ALA A 280 -14.54 2.42 23.78
C ALA A 280 -14.49 2.44 22.25
N ILE A 281 -13.56 1.71 21.61
CA ILE A 281 -13.51 1.62 20.14
C ILE A 281 -14.80 1.04 19.55
N LYS A 282 -15.43 0.05 20.19
CA LYS A 282 -16.69 -0.55 19.73
C LYS A 282 -17.87 0.42 19.91
N ILE A 283 -17.94 1.08 21.06
CA ILE A 283 -18.98 2.08 21.35
C ILE A 283 -18.85 3.27 20.39
N GLY A 284 -17.63 3.73 20.14
CA GLY A 284 -17.36 4.79 19.16
C GLY A 284 -17.79 4.43 17.74
N HIS A 285 -17.76 3.14 17.36
CA HIS A 285 -18.33 2.67 16.10
C HIS A 285 -19.87 2.61 16.14
N ALA A 286 -20.47 2.21 17.25
CA ALA A 286 -21.93 2.26 17.43
C ALA A 286 -22.48 3.69 17.26
N ILE A 287 -21.81 4.68 17.88
CA ILE A 287 -22.16 6.11 17.72
C ILE A 287 -22.07 6.53 16.25
N GLU A 288 -21.04 6.08 15.52
CA GLU A 288 -20.90 6.35 14.09
C GLU A 288 -22.08 5.81 13.29
N LEU A 289 -22.49 4.56 13.54
CA LEU A 289 -23.58 3.92 12.81
C LEU A 289 -24.91 4.67 13.00
N ILE A 290 -25.25 5.07 14.22
CA ILE A 290 -26.52 5.78 14.47
C ILE A 290 -26.52 7.20 13.89
N GLU A 291 -25.37 7.87 13.85
CA GLU A 291 -25.22 9.21 13.28
C GLU A 291 -25.25 9.25 11.74
N THR A 292 -24.87 8.15 11.09
CA THR A 292 -24.59 8.13 9.63
C THR A 292 -25.43 7.14 8.83
N GLN A 293 -25.64 5.91 9.34
CA GLN A 293 -26.26 4.80 8.60
C GLN A 293 -27.67 4.44 9.12
N GLY A 294 -27.99 4.83 10.35
CA GLY A 294 -29.31 4.68 10.94
C GLY A 294 -29.48 3.54 11.96
N ALA A 295 -30.70 3.38 12.46
CA ALA A 295 -31.02 2.46 13.56
C ALA A 295 -30.86 0.99 13.20
N GLU A 296 -31.22 0.58 11.98
CA GLU A 296 -31.09 -0.81 11.51
C GLU A 296 -29.62 -1.27 11.51
N SER A 297 -28.71 -0.44 11.00
CA SER A 297 -27.28 -0.73 10.98
C SER A 297 -26.70 -0.82 12.39
N LEU A 298 -27.12 0.09 13.28
CA LEU A 298 -26.77 0.03 14.70
C LEU A 298 -27.28 -1.26 15.35
N TYR A 299 -28.55 -1.59 15.16
CA TYR A 299 -29.18 -2.79 15.73
C TYR A 299 -28.46 -4.06 15.28
N THR A 300 -28.19 -4.18 13.97
CA THR A 300 -27.46 -5.34 13.42
C THR A 300 -26.07 -5.48 14.04
N TYR A 301 -25.36 -4.34 14.21
CA TYR A 301 -24.06 -4.33 14.87
C TYR A 301 -24.15 -4.75 16.34
N LEU A 302 -25.04 -4.14 17.12
CA LEU A 302 -25.22 -4.48 18.53
C LEU A 302 -25.69 -5.92 18.70
N LYS A 303 -26.63 -6.40 17.87
CA LYS A 303 -27.06 -7.81 17.85
C LYS A 303 -25.86 -8.75 17.70
N SER A 304 -24.94 -8.45 16.79
CA SER A 304 -23.72 -9.27 16.63
C SER A 304 -22.81 -9.28 17.87
N ILE A 305 -22.84 -8.22 18.69
CA ILE A 305 -22.14 -8.17 19.99
C ILE A 305 -22.87 -9.02 21.02
N PHE A 306 -24.20 -8.92 21.10
CA PHE A 306 -25.03 -9.68 22.03
C PHE A 306 -25.01 -11.19 21.73
N ASP A 307 -25.11 -11.57 20.47
CA ASP A 307 -25.10 -12.96 20.02
C ASP A 307 -23.68 -13.58 20.01
N GLY A 308 -22.64 -12.75 20.17
CA GLY A 308 -21.25 -13.20 20.16
C GLY A 308 -20.80 -13.78 18.80
N THR A 309 -21.29 -13.22 17.69
CA THR A 309 -21.01 -13.72 16.34
C THR A 309 -19.78 -13.07 15.71
N GLY A 310 -19.12 -13.77 14.79
CA GLY A 310 -17.95 -13.26 14.06
C GLY A 310 -16.78 -12.85 14.97
N LYS A 311 -16.27 -11.62 14.78
CA LYS A 311 -15.15 -11.05 15.56
C LYS A 311 -15.55 -10.60 16.98
N ASN A 312 -16.81 -10.74 17.38
CA ASN A 312 -17.33 -10.26 18.66
C ASN A 312 -17.32 -11.32 19.78
N LYS A 313 -16.59 -12.44 19.62
CA LYS A 313 -16.33 -13.42 20.68
C LYS A 313 -15.30 -12.96 21.74
N THR A 314 -15.18 -11.66 21.98
CA THR A 314 -14.14 -11.08 22.83
C THR A 314 -14.64 -10.79 24.24
N LYS A 315 -13.74 -10.77 25.24
CA LYS A 315 -14.09 -10.39 26.62
C LYS A 315 -14.70 -8.99 26.70
N SER A 316 -14.16 -8.04 25.93
CA SER A 316 -14.72 -6.68 25.83
C SER A 316 -16.13 -6.67 25.26
N ALA A 317 -16.43 -7.47 24.23
CA ALA A 317 -17.80 -7.60 23.73
C ALA A 317 -18.76 -8.16 24.80
N LYS A 318 -18.34 -9.20 25.54
CA LYS A 318 -19.12 -9.75 26.65
C LYS A 318 -19.34 -8.75 27.81
N ASN A 319 -18.42 -7.82 28.02
CA ASN A 319 -18.61 -6.76 29.01
C ASN A 319 -19.67 -5.76 28.56
N LEU A 320 -19.66 -5.38 27.26
CA LEU A 320 -20.64 -4.46 26.69
C LEU A 320 -22.07 -4.99 26.81
N THR A 321 -22.30 -6.30 26.68
CA THR A 321 -23.65 -6.88 26.83
C THR A 321 -24.21 -6.76 28.24
N LYS A 322 -23.36 -6.51 29.25
CA LYS A 322 -23.77 -6.31 30.65
C LYS A 322 -24.06 -4.85 30.98
N ASP A 323 -23.56 -3.92 30.16
CA ASP A 323 -23.68 -2.48 30.37
C ASP A 323 -25.12 -2.00 30.14
N LEU A 324 -25.67 -1.24 31.10
CA LEU A 324 -27.06 -0.77 31.04
C LEU A 324 -27.31 0.20 29.88
N ASN A 325 -26.36 1.11 29.61
CA ASN A 325 -26.50 2.06 28.51
C ASN A 325 -26.49 1.33 27.15
N ILE A 326 -25.63 0.32 27.00
CA ILE A 326 -25.57 -0.48 25.77
C ILE A 326 -26.83 -1.32 25.58
N LYS A 327 -27.38 -1.89 26.67
CA LYS A 327 -28.67 -2.59 26.64
C LYS A 327 -29.81 -1.66 26.22
N SER A 328 -29.89 -0.46 26.78
CA SER A 328 -30.90 0.54 26.40
C SER A 328 -30.79 0.90 24.92
N ALA A 329 -29.58 1.20 24.44
CA ALA A 329 -29.34 1.49 23.02
C ALA A 329 -29.72 0.30 22.11
N PHE A 330 -29.46 -0.94 22.53
CA PHE A 330 -29.85 -2.14 21.78
C PHE A 330 -31.37 -2.30 21.67
N ILE A 331 -32.09 -2.14 22.79
CA ILE A 331 -33.57 -2.28 22.82
C ILE A 331 -34.23 -1.17 21.99
N LEU A 332 -33.79 0.07 22.18
CA LEU A 332 -34.35 1.22 21.47
C LEU A 332 -34.05 1.16 19.96
N SER A 333 -32.82 0.76 19.57
CA SER A 333 -32.49 0.59 18.15
C SER A 333 -33.30 -0.53 17.49
N LYS A 334 -33.56 -1.63 18.21
CA LYS A 334 -34.48 -2.68 17.75
C LYS A 334 -35.89 -2.13 17.53
N LYS A 335 -36.46 -1.43 18.53
CA LYS A 335 -37.79 -0.83 18.44
C LYS A 335 -37.92 0.12 17.24
N MET A 336 -36.89 0.95 17.00
CA MET A 336 -36.84 1.84 15.85
C MET A 336 -36.75 1.09 14.52
N CYS A 337 -35.96 0.03 14.46
CA CYS A 337 -35.84 -0.85 13.31
C CYS A 337 -37.19 -1.52 12.98
N ASP A 338 -37.86 -2.07 13.99
CA ASP A 338 -39.16 -2.73 13.86
C ASP A 338 -40.25 -1.74 13.42
N SER A 339 -40.11 -0.46 13.77
CA SER A 339 -41.03 0.62 13.36
C SER A 339 -40.71 1.21 11.97
N GLY A 340 -39.69 0.70 11.26
CA GLY A 340 -39.31 1.17 9.94
C GLY A 340 -38.81 2.62 9.89
N ILE A 341 -38.27 3.14 11.01
CA ILE A 341 -37.84 4.55 11.07
C ILE A 341 -36.53 4.72 10.29
N GLU A 342 -36.61 5.43 9.17
CA GLU A 342 -35.48 5.75 8.30
C GLU A 342 -34.60 6.86 8.88
N HIS A 343 -33.35 6.91 8.43
CA HIS A 343 -32.48 8.02 8.78
C HIS A 343 -32.92 9.30 8.03
N PRO A 344 -32.91 10.50 8.64
CA PRO A 344 -33.37 11.74 7.99
C PRO A 344 -32.70 12.05 6.64
N LYS A 345 -31.42 11.70 6.49
CA LYS A 345 -30.71 11.84 5.21
C LYS A 345 -31.27 10.95 4.11
N GLU A 346 -31.79 9.75 4.43
CA GLU A 346 -32.41 8.85 3.44
C GLU A 346 -33.72 9.46 2.92
N ILE A 347 -34.53 10.02 3.82
CA ILE A 347 -35.77 10.71 3.49
C ILE A 347 -35.46 11.92 2.59
N GLU A 348 -34.50 12.75 2.98
CA GLU A 348 -34.13 13.94 2.22
C GLU A 348 -33.51 13.60 0.86
N LEU A 349 -32.69 12.54 0.78
CA LEU A 349 -32.16 12.02 -0.47
C LEU A 349 -33.29 11.61 -1.43
N LYS A 350 -34.29 10.86 -0.94
CA LYS A 350 -35.46 10.46 -1.74
C LYS A 350 -36.24 11.68 -2.23
N ASN A 351 -36.42 12.71 -1.39
CA ASN A 351 -37.11 13.95 -1.75
C ASN A 351 -36.39 14.72 -2.86
N ILE A 352 -35.06 14.87 -2.74
CA ILE A 352 -34.22 15.53 -3.74
C ILE A 352 -34.34 14.83 -5.09
N ILE A 353 -34.20 13.50 -5.10
CA ILE A 353 -34.22 12.70 -6.33
C ILE A 353 -35.61 12.75 -6.98
N LYS A 354 -36.69 12.58 -6.21
CA LYS A 354 -38.06 12.68 -6.74
C LYS A 354 -38.35 14.04 -7.36
N LYS A 355 -37.84 15.13 -6.76
CA LYS A 355 -37.97 16.48 -7.32
C LYS A 355 -37.20 16.59 -8.63
N GLU A 356 -35.96 16.12 -8.68
CA GLU A 356 -35.13 16.23 -9.89
C GLU A 356 -35.66 15.37 -11.04
N LEU A 357 -36.18 14.16 -10.78
CA LEU A 357 -36.82 13.31 -11.79
C LEU A 357 -38.13 13.91 -12.32
N LYS A 358 -38.87 14.65 -11.47
CA LYS A 358 -40.08 15.35 -11.90
C LYS A 358 -39.76 16.51 -12.84
N ASP A 359 -38.65 17.21 -12.58
CA ASP A 359 -38.19 18.33 -13.39
C ASP A 359 -37.53 17.83 -14.70
N ASN A 360 -36.77 16.73 -14.64
CA ASN A 360 -36.14 16.08 -15.79
C ASN A 360 -36.09 14.55 -15.61
N PRO A 361 -36.96 13.78 -16.30
CA PRO A 361 -36.97 12.31 -16.21
C PRO A 361 -35.67 11.63 -16.69
N GLU A 362 -34.91 12.27 -17.58
CA GLU A 362 -33.66 11.75 -18.14
C GLU A 362 -32.41 12.19 -17.34
N THR A 363 -32.61 12.76 -16.15
CA THR A 363 -31.50 13.20 -15.28
C THR A 363 -30.61 12.02 -14.90
N ARG A 364 -29.30 12.19 -15.08
CA ARG A 364 -28.28 11.30 -14.54
C ARG A 364 -27.79 11.83 -13.20
N ILE A 365 -27.74 10.94 -12.22
CA ILE A 365 -27.42 11.25 -10.84
C ILE A 365 -26.18 10.47 -10.41
N ILE A 366 -25.30 11.10 -9.65
CA ILE A 366 -24.24 10.39 -8.91
C ILE A 366 -24.33 10.72 -7.44
N ILE A 367 -24.38 9.67 -6.62
CA ILE A 367 -24.44 9.75 -5.16
C ILE A 367 -23.12 9.26 -4.59
N PHE A 368 -22.39 10.12 -3.90
CA PHE A 368 -21.19 9.76 -3.17
C PHE A 368 -21.52 9.40 -1.72
N ASN A 369 -20.99 8.26 -1.27
CA ASN A 369 -21.16 7.73 0.07
C ASN A 369 -19.82 7.20 0.62
N GLN A 370 -19.52 7.37 1.91
CA GLN A 370 -18.28 6.85 2.49
C GLN A 370 -18.37 5.33 2.75
N TYR A 371 -19.54 4.83 3.12
CA TYR A 371 -19.70 3.46 3.63
C TYR A 371 -20.38 2.53 2.62
N ARG A 372 -19.74 1.39 2.32
CA ARG A 372 -20.27 0.38 1.38
C ARG A 372 -21.61 -0.24 1.81
N ASP A 373 -21.77 -0.49 3.11
CA ASP A 373 -22.99 -1.11 3.63
C ASP A 373 -24.18 -0.14 3.50
N SER A 374 -23.94 1.15 3.77
CA SER A 374 -24.91 2.22 3.48
C SER A 374 -25.19 2.37 1.99
N ALA A 375 -24.18 2.29 1.12
CA ALA A 375 -24.36 2.41 -0.32
C ALA A 375 -25.30 1.33 -0.90
N LYS A 376 -25.20 0.10 -0.41
CA LYS A 376 -26.13 -1.00 -0.79
C LYS A 376 -27.54 -0.75 -0.30
N LYS A 377 -27.68 -0.21 0.92
CA LYS A 377 -29.00 0.13 1.47
C LYS A 377 -29.64 1.23 0.63
N ILE A 378 -28.89 2.28 0.31
CA ILE A 378 -29.33 3.35 -0.58
C ILE A 378 -29.74 2.80 -1.95
N GLU A 379 -28.96 1.89 -2.55
CA GLU A 379 -29.31 1.26 -3.84
C GLU A 379 -30.70 0.61 -3.77
N LYS A 380 -30.92 -0.28 -2.81
CA LYS A 380 -32.22 -0.96 -2.61
C LYS A 380 -33.38 -0.02 -2.33
N GLU A 381 -33.14 1.05 -1.58
CA GLU A 381 -34.19 2.03 -1.27
C GLU A 381 -34.53 2.91 -2.46
N LEU A 382 -33.55 3.19 -3.31
CA LEU A 382 -33.72 3.99 -4.53
C LEU A 382 -34.30 3.18 -5.69
N GLU A 383 -34.11 1.85 -5.74
CA GLU A 383 -34.76 0.94 -6.70
C GLU A 383 -36.30 1.01 -6.61
N LYS A 384 -36.84 1.46 -5.48
CA LYS A 384 -38.29 1.63 -5.26
C LYS A 384 -38.87 2.91 -5.86
N ILE A 385 -38.04 3.79 -6.42
CA ILE A 385 -38.47 5.05 -7.03
C ILE A 385 -38.67 4.83 -8.53
N ASP A 386 -39.90 5.04 -9.00
CA ASP A 386 -40.23 4.93 -10.43
C ASP A 386 -39.38 5.90 -11.27
N GLY A 387 -38.86 5.40 -12.38
CA GLY A 387 -37.98 6.17 -13.28
C GLY A 387 -36.51 6.22 -12.86
N LEU A 388 -36.12 5.55 -11.77
CA LEU A 388 -34.72 5.47 -11.33
C LEU A 388 -34.18 4.03 -11.47
N ASN A 389 -33.02 3.90 -12.10
CA ASN A 389 -32.27 2.65 -12.18
C ASN A 389 -30.89 2.83 -11.50
N PRO A 390 -30.84 2.74 -10.16
CA PRO A 390 -29.61 2.92 -9.41
C PRO A 390 -28.67 1.72 -9.56
N LYS A 391 -27.35 2.00 -9.55
CA LYS A 391 -26.33 0.97 -9.55
C LYS A 391 -25.17 1.29 -8.62
N LEU A 392 -24.79 0.31 -7.80
CA LEU A 392 -23.65 0.41 -6.91
C LEU A 392 -22.32 0.39 -7.69
N PHE A 393 -21.47 1.37 -7.40
CA PHE A 393 -20.15 1.53 -8.00
C PHE A 393 -19.03 1.59 -6.94
N VAL A 394 -18.38 0.46 -6.70
CA VAL A 394 -17.37 0.25 -5.65
C VAL A 394 -16.04 -0.26 -6.22
N GLY A 395 -14.96 -0.18 -5.44
CA GLY A 395 -13.65 -0.64 -5.91
C GLY A 395 -13.40 -2.15 -5.87
N GLN A 396 -12.22 -2.54 -6.34
CA GLN A 396 -11.84 -3.94 -6.63
C GLN A 396 -11.71 -4.85 -5.42
N LEU A 397 -11.38 -4.31 -4.24
CA LEU A 397 -11.23 -5.11 -3.03
C LEU A 397 -12.56 -5.78 -2.66
N LYS A 398 -12.64 -7.11 -2.79
CA LYS A 398 -13.79 -7.93 -2.38
C LYS A 398 -13.85 -8.05 -0.86
N LYS A 399 -14.27 -6.99 -0.17
CA LYS A 399 -14.60 -7.04 1.25
C LYS A 399 -16.06 -7.49 1.39
N ARG A 400 -16.31 -8.62 2.07
CA ARG A 400 -17.66 -9.22 2.24
C ARG A 400 -18.41 -9.40 0.90
N GLY A 401 -17.72 -9.87 -0.14
CA GLY A 401 -18.35 -10.31 -1.41
C GLY A 401 -18.76 -9.24 -2.42
N THR A 402 -18.43 -7.95 -2.20
CA THR A 402 -18.99 -6.84 -3.01
C THR A 402 -17.93 -5.92 -3.62
N GLY A 403 -16.85 -6.48 -4.15
CA GLY A 403 -15.87 -5.70 -4.93
C GLY A 403 -16.09 -5.90 -6.43
N LEU A 404 -15.95 -4.83 -7.22
CA LEU A 404 -16.08 -4.88 -8.68
C LEU A 404 -14.72 -4.99 -9.35
N THR A 405 -14.56 -5.96 -10.25
CA THR A 405 -13.39 -6.05 -11.13
C THR A 405 -13.31 -4.84 -12.07
N GLN A 406 -12.11 -4.56 -12.60
CA GLN A 406 -11.94 -3.45 -13.55
C GLN A 406 -12.84 -3.58 -14.79
N LYS A 407 -13.07 -4.80 -15.27
CA LYS A 407 -13.99 -5.06 -16.39
C LYS A 407 -15.44 -4.71 -16.05
N GLU A 408 -15.90 -5.08 -14.85
CA GLU A 408 -17.25 -4.73 -14.36
C GLU A 408 -17.39 -3.22 -14.16
N GLN A 409 -16.36 -2.55 -13.63
CA GLN A 409 -16.37 -1.09 -13.48
C GLN A 409 -16.50 -0.38 -14.83
N VAL A 410 -15.72 -0.79 -15.84
CA VAL A 410 -15.82 -0.23 -17.20
C VAL A 410 -17.19 -0.50 -17.81
N LYS A 411 -17.77 -1.68 -17.59
CA LYS A 411 -19.11 -2.01 -18.06
C LYS A 411 -20.17 -1.10 -17.45
N ILE A 412 -20.17 -0.93 -16.13
CA ILE A 412 -21.16 -0.07 -15.43
C ILE A 412 -21.07 1.38 -15.90
N ILE A 413 -19.87 1.88 -16.18
CA ILE A 413 -19.69 3.24 -16.73
C ILE A 413 -20.30 3.35 -18.13
N LYS A 414 -20.04 2.38 -19.01
CA LYS A 414 -20.66 2.36 -20.34
C LYS A 414 -22.18 2.23 -20.27
N ASP A 415 -22.69 1.39 -19.38
CA ASP A 415 -24.12 1.21 -19.16
C ASP A 415 -24.75 2.52 -18.66
N PHE A 416 -24.04 3.28 -17.82
CA PHE A 416 -24.46 4.61 -17.36
C PHE A 416 -24.41 5.67 -18.47
N GLU A 417 -23.37 5.67 -19.30
CA GLU A 417 -23.25 6.56 -20.47
C GLU A 417 -24.36 6.30 -21.51
N ASN A 418 -24.80 5.05 -21.65
CA ASN A 418 -25.88 4.65 -22.54
C ASN A 418 -27.28 4.76 -21.90
N ASN A 419 -27.43 5.47 -20.77
CA ASN A 419 -28.69 5.61 -20.02
C ASN A 419 -29.35 4.28 -19.57
N ILE A 420 -28.62 3.15 -19.55
CA ILE A 420 -29.13 1.90 -18.97
C ILE A 420 -29.30 2.10 -17.46
N HIS A 421 -28.30 2.68 -16.81
CA HIS A 421 -28.38 3.16 -15.44
C HIS A 421 -28.40 4.69 -15.44
N ASN A 422 -29.31 5.31 -14.70
CA ASN A 422 -29.37 6.78 -14.57
C ASN A 422 -28.99 7.27 -13.17
N CYS A 423 -28.63 6.37 -12.25
CA CYS A 423 -28.09 6.73 -10.95
C CYS A 423 -26.90 5.83 -10.56
N LEU A 424 -25.75 6.41 -10.23
CA LEU A 424 -24.62 5.66 -9.66
C LEU A 424 -24.43 5.99 -8.19
N ILE A 425 -24.25 4.96 -7.37
CA ILE A 425 -23.93 5.11 -5.95
C ILE A 425 -22.47 4.72 -5.75
N SER A 426 -21.60 5.72 -5.61
CA SER A 426 -20.16 5.54 -5.54
C SER A 426 -19.62 5.58 -4.12
N THR A 427 -18.66 4.71 -3.83
CA THR A 427 -17.79 4.86 -2.64
C THR A 427 -16.47 5.54 -3.00
N SER A 428 -15.69 5.97 -2.00
CA SER A 428 -14.42 6.73 -2.11
C SER A 428 -13.37 6.27 -3.13
N ILE A 429 -13.56 5.13 -3.82
CA ILE A 429 -12.77 4.70 -4.97
C ILE A 429 -13.14 5.46 -6.26
N GLY A 430 -14.30 6.12 -6.33
CA GLY A 430 -14.62 7.08 -7.41
C GLY A 430 -13.79 8.36 -7.37
N GLU A 431 -12.98 8.58 -6.32
CA GLU A 431 -12.25 9.83 -6.09
C GLU A 431 -10.98 9.99 -6.95
N GLU A 432 -10.25 8.90 -7.19
CA GLU A 432 -8.97 8.92 -7.91
C GLU A 432 -9.04 8.07 -9.19
N GLY A 433 -8.84 8.72 -10.34
CA GLY A 433 -8.50 8.04 -11.60
C GLY A 433 -9.64 7.47 -12.45
N LEU A 434 -10.91 7.60 -12.04
CA LEU A 434 -12.04 7.26 -12.90
C LEU A 434 -12.58 8.49 -13.63
N ASP A 435 -12.69 8.38 -14.95
CA ASP A 435 -13.40 9.34 -15.80
C ASP A 435 -14.89 9.20 -15.49
N ILE A 436 -15.42 10.10 -14.67
CA ILE A 436 -16.84 10.10 -14.30
C ILE A 436 -17.62 10.72 -15.48
N PRO A 437 -18.64 10.03 -16.01
CA PRO A 437 -19.48 10.54 -17.10
C PRO A 437 -20.18 11.86 -16.74
N LYS A 438 -20.66 12.59 -17.75
CA LYS A 438 -21.40 13.84 -17.54
C LYS A 438 -22.73 13.55 -16.84
N VAL A 439 -23.03 14.32 -15.79
CA VAL A 439 -24.25 14.19 -14.99
C VAL A 439 -24.84 15.54 -14.66
N GLU A 440 -26.15 15.57 -14.44
CA GLU A 440 -26.94 16.77 -14.14
C GLU A 440 -26.98 17.05 -12.63
N LEU A 441 -26.98 16.00 -11.81
CA LEU A 441 -27.02 16.12 -10.35
C LEU A 441 -25.95 15.26 -9.67
N VAL A 442 -25.20 15.89 -8.78
CA VAL A 442 -24.28 15.21 -7.86
C VAL A 442 -24.77 15.39 -6.44
N ILE A 443 -24.92 14.28 -5.71
CA ILE A 443 -25.33 14.28 -4.30
C ILE A 443 -24.23 13.68 -3.44
N PHE A 444 -23.85 14.38 -2.40
CA PHE A 444 -23.00 13.87 -1.33
C PHE A 444 -23.89 13.45 -0.16
N TYR A 445 -24.08 12.14 0.02
CA TYR A 445 -24.85 11.60 1.14
C TYR A 445 -24.16 11.87 2.49
N GLU A 446 -22.82 11.97 2.45
CA GLU A 446 -21.97 12.41 3.53
C GLU A 446 -20.97 13.42 2.97
N PRO A 447 -20.49 14.38 3.78
CA PRO A 447 -19.51 15.35 3.33
C PRO A 447 -18.15 14.67 3.14
N VAL A 448 -17.93 14.10 1.95
CA VAL A 448 -16.68 13.45 1.55
C VAL A 448 -15.75 14.52 0.93
N PRO A 449 -14.79 15.09 1.68
CA PRO A 449 -14.19 16.34 1.25
C PRO A 449 -13.26 16.21 0.04
N SER A 450 -12.62 15.06 -0.12
CA SER A 450 -11.83 14.71 -1.31
C SER A 450 -12.68 14.63 -2.56
N ALA A 451 -13.84 13.98 -2.48
CA ALA A 451 -14.77 13.82 -3.59
C ALA A 451 -15.44 15.16 -3.97
N ILE A 452 -15.88 15.95 -2.99
CA ILE A 452 -16.42 17.32 -3.20
C ILE A 452 -15.42 18.15 -4.01
N ARG A 453 -14.15 18.15 -3.59
CA ARG A 453 -13.08 18.83 -4.32
C ARG A 453 -12.87 18.27 -5.72
N SER A 454 -12.86 16.95 -5.91
CA SER A 454 -12.67 16.34 -7.24
C SER A 454 -13.73 16.83 -8.23
N ILE A 455 -14.98 16.95 -7.79
CA ILE A 455 -16.11 17.34 -8.64
C ILE A 455 -16.10 18.84 -8.92
N GLN A 456 -15.94 19.67 -7.89
CA GLN A 456 -15.80 21.12 -8.03
C GLN A 456 -14.64 21.48 -8.98
N ARG A 457 -13.54 20.72 -8.93
CA ARG A 457 -12.32 21.03 -9.67
C ARG A 457 -12.23 20.43 -11.06
N ARG A 458 -12.97 19.34 -11.38
CA ARG A 458 -12.98 18.76 -12.74
C ARG A 458 -13.87 19.56 -13.70
N GLY A 459 -14.70 20.48 -13.22
CA GLY A 459 -15.66 21.21 -14.07
C GLY A 459 -16.64 20.28 -14.81
N ARG A 460 -16.83 19.05 -14.30
CA ARG A 460 -17.58 17.97 -14.95
C ARG A 460 -19.06 17.92 -14.58
N THR A 461 -19.62 19.11 -14.47
CA THR A 461 -21.05 19.43 -14.46
C THR A 461 -21.32 20.71 -15.26
N ALA A 462 -20.37 21.20 -16.07
CA ALA A 462 -20.56 22.43 -16.83
C ALA A 462 -19.83 22.38 -18.19
N ARG A 463 -20.27 21.46 -19.05
CA ARG A 463 -20.17 21.65 -20.51
C ARG A 463 -21.55 21.46 -21.11
N LEU A 464 -22.42 22.41 -20.78
CA LEU A 464 -23.53 22.99 -21.56
C LEU A 464 -24.74 23.40 -20.69
N GLU A 465 -24.89 22.90 -19.46
CA GLU A 465 -25.87 23.41 -18.46
C GLU A 465 -25.31 23.31 -17.03
N LYS A 466 -25.83 24.13 -16.10
CA LYS A 466 -25.37 24.23 -14.69
C LYS A 466 -25.71 22.93 -13.93
N GLY A 467 -24.81 21.96 -13.85
CA GLY A 467 -25.05 20.78 -13.00
C GLY A 467 -24.98 21.14 -11.51
N LYS A 468 -25.96 20.64 -10.76
CA LYS A 468 -26.21 20.98 -9.35
C LYS A 468 -25.39 20.07 -8.43
N VAL A 469 -24.79 20.63 -7.37
CA VAL A 469 -24.15 19.83 -6.32
C VAL A 469 -24.90 20.01 -5.01
N LYS A 470 -25.42 18.92 -4.46
CA LYS A 470 -26.12 18.92 -3.17
C LYS A 470 -25.31 18.13 -2.14
N ILE A 471 -25.12 18.69 -0.95
CA ILE A 471 -24.36 18.05 0.14
C ILE A 471 -25.23 17.91 1.38
N LEU A 472 -25.52 16.67 1.78
CA LEU A 472 -26.25 16.36 3.00
C LEU A 472 -25.31 16.40 4.21
N ILE A 473 -25.72 17.11 5.26
CA ILE A 473 -25.04 17.13 6.56
C ILE A 473 -26.05 16.86 7.67
N THR A 474 -25.79 15.86 8.51
CA THR A 474 -26.51 15.73 9.78
C THR A 474 -25.93 16.69 10.83
N LYS A 475 -26.75 17.56 11.42
CA LYS A 475 -26.30 18.53 12.44
C LYS A 475 -25.88 17.83 13.74
N ASN A 476 -24.88 18.40 14.44
CA ASN A 476 -24.36 17.90 15.72
C ASN A 476 -23.82 16.45 15.65
N THR A 477 -23.37 16.01 14.48
CA THR A 477 -22.72 14.70 14.28
C THR A 477 -21.32 14.85 13.72
N ARG A 478 -20.67 13.73 13.45
CA ARG A 478 -19.37 13.70 12.77
C ARG A 478 -19.37 14.32 11.38
N ASP A 479 -20.52 14.42 10.69
CA ASP A 479 -20.60 15.04 9.36
C ASP A 479 -20.08 16.49 9.40
N GLU A 480 -20.53 17.29 10.37
CA GLU A 480 -20.05 18.66 10.56
C GLU A 480 -18.56 18.71 10.91
N VAL A 481 -18.10 17.79 11.77
CA VAL A 481 -16.68 17.73 12.16
C VAL A 481 -15.80 17.44 10.96
N TYR A 482 -16.16 16.47 10.11
CA TYR A 482 -15.40 16.13 8.91
C TYR A 482 -15.37 17.28 7.90
N HIS A 483 -16.50 17.96 7.71
CA HIS A 483 -16.61 19.14 6.86
C HIS A 483 -15.66 20.26 7.31
N TRP A 484 -15.79 20.71 8.57
CA TRP A 484 -14.96 21.79 9.11
C TRP A 484 -13.48 21.39 9.16
N ALA A 485 -13.17 20.16 9.56
CA ALA A 485 -11.79 19.67 9.60
C ALA A 485 -11.11 19.74 8.22
N SER A 486 -11.83 19.48 7.14
CA SER A 486 -11.29 19.61 5.79
C SER A 486 -11.03 21.06 5.40
N ILE A 487 -11.99 21.96 5.64
CA ILE A 487 -11.83 23.40 5.36
C ILE A 487 -10.63 23.96 6.16
N HIS A 488 -10.54 23.62 7.44
CA HIS A 488 -9.42 24.06 8.28
C HIS A 488 -8.08 23.47 7.85
N LYS A 489 -8.04 22.22 7.34
CA LYS A 489 -6.81 21.64 6.77
C LYS A 489 -6.36 22.40 5.52
N GLU A 490 -7.29 22.74 4.63
CA GLU A 490 -6.99 23.48 3.39
C GLU A 490 -6.54 24.92 3.67
N LYS A 491 -7.23 25.63 4.55
CA LYS A 491 -6.81 26.97 5.00
C LYS A 491 -5.40 26.93 5.62
N ARG A 492 -5.12 25.93 6.47
CA ARG A 492 -3.78 25.74 7.05
C ARG A 492 -2.72 25.44 6.00
N MET A 493 -3.02 24.62 5.01
CA MET A 493 -2.11 24.32 3.89
C MET A 493 -1.73 25.59 3.12
N TYR A 494 -2.70 26.39 2.68
CA TYR A 494 -2.38 27.63 1.95
C TYR A 494 -1.64 28.64 2.82
N LYS A 495 -1.98 28.74 4.11
CA LYS A 495 -1.23 29.57 5.05
C LYS A 495 0.24 29.12 5.14
N ALA A 496 0.48 27.83 5.35
CA ALA A 496 1.82 27.25 5.43
C ALA A 496 2.64 27.47 4.13
N LEU A 497 2.00 27.32 2.97
CA LEU A 497 2.65 27.56 1.67
C LEU A 497 3.02 29.03 1.45
N LYS A 498 2.12 29.96 1.80
CA LYS A 498 2.39 31.40 1.71
C LYS A 498 3.50 31.83 2.68
N GLU A 499 3.52 31.26 3.88
CA GLU A 499 4.58 31.48 4.87
C GLU A 499 5.94 30.99 4.35
N LEU A 500 5.99 29.79 3.75
CA LEU A 500 7.23 29.25 3.18
C LEU A 500 7.71 30.04 1.96
N ARG A 501 6.80 30.52 1.09
CA ARG A 501 7.17 31.34 -0.08
C ARG A 501 8.03 32.54 0.31
N GLY A 502 7.76 33.18 1.45
CA GLY A 502 8.52 34.33 1.95
C GLY A 502 9.82 33.97 2.70
N ASN A 503 9.93 32.75 3.25
CA ASN A 503 10.99 32.36 4.20
C ASN A 503 11.66 31.02 3.84
N LEU A 504 11.84 30.71 2.55
CA LEU A 504 12.53 29.50 2.06
C LEU A 504 14.05 29.57 2.32
N ASN A 505 14.46 29.78 3.57
CA ASN A 505 15.82 29.49 4.03
C ASN A 505 15.88 28.01 4.40
N LEU A 506 15.83 27.15 3.37
CA LEU A 506 16.25 25.78 3.55
C LEU A 506 17.76 25.84 3.80
N THR A 507 18.17 25.60 5.05
CA THR A 507 19.58 25.42 5.45
C THR A 507 20.36 24.76 4.32
N GLU A 508 21.49 25.35 3.93
CA GLU A 508 22.37 24.84 2.88
C GLU A 508 22.43 23.31 2.96
N GLN A 509 21.88 22.66 1.94
CA GLN A 509 21.92 21.20 1.88
C GLN A 509 23.40 20.82 1.94
N LYS A 510 23.76 20.00 2.95
CA LYS A 510 25.10 19.40 3.05
C LYS A 510 25.52 18.96 1.65
N LYS A 511 26.71 19.39 1.21
CA LYS A 511 27.30 18.99 -0.07
C LYS A 511 27.04 17.49 -0.24
N LEU A 512 26.37 17.12 -1.32
CA LEU A 512 26.09 15.72 -1.62
C LEU A 512 27.42 14.97 -1.53
N GLU A 513 27.51 13.98 -0.65
CA GLU A 513 28.73 13.19 -0.55
C GLU A 513 29.08 12.64 -1.93
N PRO A 514 30.34 12.78 -2.36
CA PRO A 514 30.78 12.32 -3.67
C PRO A 514 30.53 10.81 -3.78
N TYR A 515 30.21 10.37 -5.01
CA TYR A 515 29.97 8.98 -5.35
C TYR A 515 30.99 8.05 -4.67
N THR A 516 30.50 7.14 -3.81
CA THR A 516 31.30 6.00 -3.37
C THR A 516 31.77 5.30 -4.64
N LYS A 517 33.09 5.18 -4.84
CA LYS A 517 33.67 4.49 -6.00
C LYS A 517 32.92 3.17 -6.19
N LYS A 518 32.45 2.90 -7.40
CA LYS A 518 31.76 1.65 -7.74
C LYS A 518 32.63 0.50 -7.26
N GLU A 519 32.15 -0.25 -6.28
CA GLU A 519 32.87 -1.43 -5.78
C GLU A 519 32.55 -2.58 -6.75
N ASP A 520 33.58 -3.33 -7.15
CA ASP A 520 33.41 -4.53 -7.99
C ASP A 520 32.95 -5.71 -7.11
N ILE A 521 31.84 -5.50 -6.39
CA ILE A 521 31.22 -6.48 -5.49
C ILE A 521 29.83 -6.74 -6.01
N LYS A 522 29.58 -7.99 -6.38
CA LYS A 522 28.34 -8.38 -7.05
C LYS A 522 27.37 -9.05 -6.08
N ILE A 523 26.11 -8.63 -6.10
CA ILE A 523 25.07 -9.20 -5.24
C ILE A 523 23.86 -9.54 -6.10
N TYR A 524 23.35 -10.77 -5.97
CA TYR A 524 22.06 -11.13 -6.53
C TYR A 524 20.98 -10.96 -5.47
N ALA A 525 19.92 -10.24 -5.80
CA ALA A 525 18.76 -10.09 -4.94
C ALA A 525 17.51 -10.73 -5.58
N ASP A 526 16.65 -11.28 -4.74
CA ASP A 526 15.39 -11.85 -5.18
C ASP A 526 14.45 -10.75 -5.70
N SER A 527 13.72 -11.04 -6.77
CA SER A 527 12.70 -10.15 -7.33
C SER A 527 11.60 -9.75 -6.32
N ARG A 528 11.36 -10.55 -5.27
CA ARG A 528 10.43 -10.25 -4.17
C ARG A 528 10.91 -9.08 -3.30
N GLU A 529 12.21 -8.79 -3.31
CA GLU A 529 12.79 -7.61 -2.66
C GLU A 529 12.68 -6.34 -3.51
N GLN A 530 12.10 -6.41 -4.73
CA GLN A 530 11.90 -5.21 -5.55
C GLN A 530 11.05 -4.15 -4.82
N GLY A 531 11.56 -2.92 -4.80
CA GLY A 531 10.94 -1.80 -4.09
C GLY A 531 11.24 -1.75 -2.59
N SER A 532 12.03 -2.67 -2.04
CA SER A 532 12.50 -2.58 -0.66
C SER A 532 13.55 -1.48 -0.50
N SER A 533 13.59 -0.83 0.67
CA SER A 533 14.55 0.26 0.94
C SER A 533 15.99 -0.23 0.97
N ILE A 534 16.21 -1.53 1.17
CA ILE A 534 17.54 -2.13 1.22
C ILE A 534 18.21 -2.19 -0.16
N LEU A 535 17.47 -2.44 -1.25
CA LEU A 535 18.05 -2.41 -2.60
C LEU A 535 18.53 -1.00 -2.99
N LYS A 536 17.78 0.03 -2.56
CA LYS A 536 18.18 1.43 -2.74
C LYS A 536 19.49 1.72 -2.03
N GLU A 537 19.60 1.29 -0.77
CA GLU A 537 20.79 1.50 0.03
C GLU A 537 21.99 0.76 -0.55
N LEU A 538 21.84 -0.53 -0.89
CA LEU A 538 22.90 -1.32 -1.53
C LEU A 538 23.39 -0.67 -2.86
N SER A 539 22.46 -0.08 -3.62
CA SER A 539 22.80 0.68 -4.84
C SER A 539 23.53 1.99 -4.52
N GLU A 540 23.15 2.68 -3.44
CA GLU A 540 23.86 3.87 -2.95
C GLU A 540 25.29 3.55 -2.46
N LEU A 541 25.51 2.35 -1.90
CA LEU A 541 26.84 1.88 -1.50
C LEU A 541 27.75 1.56 -2.69
N GLY A 542 27.24 1.61 -3.93
CA GLY A 542 28.03 1.44 -5.16
C GLY A 542 28.25 -0.01 -5.59
N LEU A 543 27.43 -0.94 -5.11
CA LEU A 543 27.53 -2.37 -5.38
C LEU A 543 26.91 -2.75 -6.74
N ASP A 544 27.43 -3.80 -7.38
CA ASP A 544 26.86 -4.35 -8.60
C ASP A 544 25.67 -5.27 -8.28
N LEU A 545 24.47 -4.68 -8.29
CA LEU A 545 23.23 -5.39 -7.98
C LEU A 545 22.60 -5.99 -9.23
N THR A 546 22.21 -7.25 -9.14
CA THR A 546 21.40 -7.92 -10.17
C THR A 546 20.15 -8.50 -9.53
N VAL A 547 18.98 -7.96 -9.88
CA VAL A 547 17.71 -8.46 -9.37
C VAL A 547 17.13 -9.52 -10.29
N LYS A 548 16.82 -10.70 -9.76
CA LYS A 548 16.21 -11.82 -10.53
C LYS A 548 15.39 -12.71 -9.61
N SER A 549 14.53 -13.57 -10.17
CA SER A 549 13.86 -14.58 -9.37
C SER A 549 14.90 -15.57 -8.82
N LEU A 550 15.02 -15.67 -7.50
CA LEU A 550 15.87 -16.67 -6.86
C LEU A 550 15.01 -17.85 -6.43
N LYS A 551 15.61 -19.04 -6.39
CA LYS A 551 14.92 -20.25 -5.90
C LYS A 551 14.87 -20.27 -4.37
N SER A 552 15.97 -19.84 -3.76
CA SER A 552 16.22 -19.84 -2.32
C SER A 552 17.07 -18.63 -1.95
N ALA A 553 16.86 -18.09 -0.74
CA ALA A 553 17.39 -16.81 -0.24
C ALA A 553 16.78 -15.54 -0.84
N ASP A 554 16.85 -14.45 -0.07
CA ASP A 554 16.52 -13.10 -0.52
C ASP A 554 17.74 -12.40 -1.13
N PHE A 555 18.94 -12.69 -0.60
CA PHE A 555 20.21 -12.20 -1.15
C PHE A 555 21.23 -13.32 -1.28
N ILE A 556 21.97 -13.32 -2.38
CA ILE A 556 23.13 -14.19 -2.62
C ILE A 556 24.35 -13.30 -2.82
N VAL A 557 25.32 -13.48 -1.94
CA VAL A 557 26.55 -12.67 -1.90
C VAL A 557 27.80 -13.46 -2.30
N SER A 558 27.72 -14.79 -2.31
CA SER A 558 28.71 -15.70 -2.89
C SER A 558 28.04 -17.01 -3.31
N ASN A 559 28.76 -17.90 -3.99
CA ASN A 559 28.25 -19.25 -4.28
C ASN A 559 27.99 -20.08 -3.01
N ARG A 560 28.55 -19.66 -1.86
CA ARG A 560 28.45 -20.36 -0.57
C ARG A 560 27.46 -19.72 0.38
N VAL A 561 27.24 -18.41 0.27
CA VAL A 561 26.45 -17.63 1.23
C VAL A 561 25.13 -17.16 0.62
N GLY A 562 24.05 -17.65 1.22
CA GLY A 562 22.68 -17.19 0.98
C GLY A 562 22.11 -16.57 2.25
N ILE A 563 21.43 -15.44 2.10
CA ILE A 563 20.87 -14.65 3.20
C ILE A 563 19.35 -14.60 3.05
N GLU A 564 18.64 -15.06 4.07
CA GLU A 564 17.21 -14.81 4.25
C GLU A 564 17.05 -13.59 5.15
N ARG A 565 16.30 -12.58 4.71
CA ARG A 565 16.02 -11.36 5.46
C ARG A 565 14.57 -11.36 5.89
N LYS A 566 14.30 -11.09 7.17
CA LYS A 566 12.94 -10.89 7.67
C LYS A 566 12.88 -9.67 8.56
N THR A 567 11.82 -8.88 8.43
CA THR A 567 11.50 -7.88 9.45
C THR A 567 11.08 -8.57 10.75
N SER A 568 11.19 -7.89 11.90
CA SER A 568 10.68 -8.42 13.18
C SER A 568 9.23 -8.89 13.08
N GLU A 569 8.38 -8.13 12.38
CA GLU A 569 6.97 -8.47 12.11
C GLU A 569 6.82 -9.69 11.21
N ASP A 570 7.53 -9.74 10.06
CA ASP A 570 7.47 -10.87 9.14
C ASP A 570 8.03 -12.15 9.75
N PHE A 571 9.05 -12.04 10.60
CA PHE A 571 9.58 -13.16 11.35
C PHE A 571 8.48 -13.77 12.22
N VAL A 572 7.80 -12.97 13.05
CA VAL A 572 6.69 -13.44 13.89
C VAL A 572 5.54 -14.01 13.05
N ASN A 573 5.10 -13.30 12.02
CA ASN A 573 4.01 -13.77 11.15
C ASN A 573 4.38 -15.08 10.45
N SER A 574 5.63 -15.25 10.03
CA SER A 574 6.10 -16.49 9.39
C SER A 574 6.12 -17.70 10.33
N ILE A 575 6.20 -17.48 11.65
CA ILE A 575 6.02 -18.52 12.68
C ILE A 575 4.54 -18.93 12.75
N ILE A 576 3.63 -17.94 12.80
CA ILE A 576 2.18 -18.17 12.86
C ILE A 576 1.72 -18.96 11.62
N ASP A 577 2.20 -18.55 10.45
CA ASP A 577 1.88 -19.17 9.16
C ASP A 577 2.61 -20.50 8.91
N LYS A 578 3.50 -20.92 9.83
CA LYS A 578 4.33 -22.14 9.76
C LYS A 578 5.23 -22.25 8.51
N ARG A 579 5.49 -21.13 7.82
CA ARG A 579 6.30 -21.10 6.58
C ARG A 579 7.80 -20.92 6.83
N LEU A 580 8.18 -20.34 7.96
CA LEU A 580 9.58 -20.01 8.28
C LEU A 580 10.53 -21.21 8.19
N LEU A 581 10.13 -22.36 8.76
CA LEU A 581 10.97 -23.56 8.77
C LEU A 581 11.22 -24.12 7.37
N LEU A 582 10.24 -24.02 6.46
CA LEU A 582 10.41 -24.47 5.08
C LEU A 582 11.43 -23.60 4.35
N GLN A 583 11.36 -22.28 4.52
CA GLN A 583 12.31 -21.34 3.92
C GLN A 583 13.73 -21.56 4.44
N LEU A 584 13.89 -21.75 5.75
CA LEU A 584 15.19 -22.00 6.36
C LEU A 584 15.77 -23.38 6.00
N LYS A 585 14.92 -24.40 5.83
CA LYS A 585 15.33 -25.70 5.31
C LYS A 585 15.88 -25.58 3.89
N ASP A 586 15.13 -24.93 3.02
CA ASP A 586 15.53 -24.69 1.63
C ASP A 586 16.83 -23.84 1.54
N LEU A 587 16.96 -22.82 2.39
CA LEU A 587 18.20 -22.04 2.50
C LEU A 587 19.41 -22.91 2.87
N LYS A 588 19.25 -23.81 3.85
CA LYS A 588 20.33 -24.70 4.32
C LYS A 588 20.72 -25.79 3.30
N GLU A 589 19.75 -26.26 2.53
CA GLU A 589 19.97 -27.26 1.48
C GLU A 589 20.76 -26.67 0.31
N ASN A 590 20.49 -25.41 -0.06
CA ASN A 590 21.10 -24.77 -1.22
C ASN A 590 22.41 -24.02 -0.93
N PHE A 591 22.68 -23.60 0.32
CA PHE A 591 23.87 -22.83 0.67
C PHE A 591 24.74 -23.55 1.71
N GLU A 592 26.06 -23.41 1.59
CA GLU A 592 27.01 -23.91 2.60
C GLU A 592 26.93 -23.08 3.88
N ARG A 593 26.77 -21.76 3.72
CA ARG A 593 26.77 -20.75 4.77
C ARG A 593 25.45 -19.95 4.74
N PRO A 594 24.32 -20.57 5.13
CA PRO A 594 23.04 -19.86 5.22
C PRO A 594 23.06 -18.86 6.39
N ILE A 595 22.48 -17.67 6.20
CA ILE A 595 22.36 -16.64 7.25
C ILE A 595 20.91 -16.16 7.32
N LEU A 596 20.37 -16.00 8.53
CA LEU A 596 19.11 -15.32 8.77
C LEU A 596 19.39 -13.94 9.35
N ILE A 597 18.91 -12.89 8.69
CA ILE A 597 18.91 -11.52 9.24
C ILE A 597 17.51 -11.17 9.72
N ILE A 598 17.39 -10.76 10.98
CA ILE A 598 16.17 -10.19 11.56
C ILE A 598 16.36 -8.68 11.66
N GLU A 599 15.55 -7.93 10.91
CA GLU A 599 15.61 -6.46 10.84
C GLU A 599 14.48 -5.80 11.63
N GLY A 600 14.86 -4.91 12.55
CA GLY A 600 13.93 -4.03 13.25
C GLY A 600 14.30 -3.79 14.70
N ASN A 601 13.92 -2.63 15.22
CA ASN A 601 14.03 -2.27 16.64
C ASN A 601 12.82 -2.72 17.47
N GLU A 602 11.80 -3.26 16.81
CA GLU A 602 10.62 -3.76 17.48
C GLU A 602 10.96 -5.03 18.27
N ASP A 603 10.51 -5.05 19.52
CA ASP A 603 10.60 -6.25 20.33
C ASP A 603 9.69 -7.32 19.71
N ILE A 604 10.29 -8.39 19.20
CA ILE A 604 9.59 -9.53 18.60
C ILE A 604 8.55 -10.15 19.55
N TYR A 605 8.72 -9.98 20.87
CA TYR A 605 7.78 -10.46 21.89
C TYR A 605 6.55 -9.55 22.08
N SER A 606 6.59 -8.31 21.58
CA SER A 606 5.50 -7.32 21.69
C SER A 606 4.48 -7.41 20.54
N ILE A 607 4.80 -8.18 19.49
CA ILE A 607 3.95 -8.34 18.31
C ILE A 607 2.72 -9.20 18.62
N ARG A 608 1.55 -8.77 18.13
CA ARG A 608 0.24 -9.35 18.49
C ARG A 608 0.11 -10.81 18.02
N ASN A 609 -0.75 -11.57 18.72
CA ASN A 609 -1.25 -12.90 18.33
C ASN A 609 -0.27 -14.07 18.37
N ILE A 610 0.89 -13.96 19.01
CA ILE A 610 1.78 -15.09 19.26
C ILE A 610 2.16 -15.17 20.74
N HIS A 611 2.29 -16.40 21.26
CA HIS A 611 2.77 -16.60 22.62
C HIS A 611 4.31 -16.49 22.67
N PRO A 612 4.91 -15.80 23.65
CA PRO A 612 6.38 -15.63 23.73
C PRO A 612 7.18 -16.93 23.68
N ASN A 613 6.68 -18.01 24.27
CA ASN A 613 7.36 -19.32 24.21
C ASN A 613 7.44 -19.91 22.79
N ALA A 614 6.49 -19.59 21.91
CA ALA A 614 6.56 -20.05 20.51
C ALA A 614 7.73 -19.38 19.78
N ILE A 615 7.96 -18.09 20.04
CA ILE A 615 9.11 -17.34 19.51
C ILE A 615 10.43 -17.94 20.03
N ARG A 616 10.53 -18.16 21.35
CA ARG A 616 11.72 -18.77 21.97
C ARG A 616 12.01 -20.16 21.39
N GLY A 617 10.99 -20.99 21.25
CA GLY A 617 11.11 -22.33 20.66
C GLY A 617 11.60 -22.28 19.20
N MET A 618 11.12 -21.31 18.43
CA MET A 618 11.59 -21.11 17.05
C MET A 618 13.05 -20.68 17.00
N LEU A 619 13.45 -19.65 17.76
CA LEU A 619 14.84 -19.18 17.80
C LEU A 619 15.81 -20.30 18.20
N ALA A 620 15.43 -21.11 19.21
CA ALA A 620 16.21 -22.27 19.61
C ALA A 620 16.32 -23.32 18.48
N THR A 621 15.23 -23.57 17.76
CA THR A 621 15.22 -24.51 16.62
C THR A 621 16.16 -24.03 15.51
N ILE A 622 16.13 -22.73 15.18
CA ILE A 622 16.99 -22.15 14.13
C ILE A 622 18.47 -22.25 14.51
N ALA A 623 18.81 -21.85 15.74
CA ALA A 623 20.18 -21.81 16.21
C ALA A 623 20.76 -23.22 16.45
N VAL A 624 20.00 -24.13 17.05
CA VAL A 624 20.50 -25.44 17.51
C VAL A 624 20.27 -26.53 16.46
N SER A 625 19.04 -26.67 15.96
CA SER A 625 18.69 -27.76 15.04
C SER A 625 19.13 -27.44 13.61
N TYR A 626 18.85 -26.23 13.14
CA TYR A 626 19.22 -25.83 11.78
C TYR A 626 20.67 -25.30 11.70
N ARG A 627 21.24 -24.82 12.80
CA ARG A 627 22.59 -24.21 12.85
C ARG A 627 22.75 -23.06 11.86
N ILE A 628 21.69 -22.25 11.73
CA ILE A 628 21.70 -21.04 10.91
C ILE A 628 22.01 -19.86 11.84
N PRO A 629 23.10 -19.11 11.61
CA PRO A 629 23.37 -17.87 12.34
C PRO A 629 22.22 -16.88 12.19
N ILE A 630 21.80 -16.32 13.31
CA ILE A 630 20.79 -15.27 13.39
C ILE A 630 21.51 -13.97 13.70
N ILE A 631 21.42 -12.99 12.81
CA ILE A 631 22.00 -11.66 13.01
C ILE A 631 20.87 -10.64 13.09
N HIS A 632 20.88 -9.83 14.15
CA HIS A 632 19.92 -8.75 14.31
C HIS A 632 20.50 -7.45 13.76
N THR A 633 19.65 -6.69 13.08
CA THR A 633 19.96 -5.35 12.55
C THR A 633 18.80 -4.43 12.92
N GLN A 634 19.10 -3.16 13.17
CA GLN A 634 18.12 -2.18 13.64
C GLN A 634 17.23 -1.67 12.50
N ASN A 635 17.79 -1.57 11.30
CA ASN A 635 17.13 -0.99 10.14
C ASN A 635 17.82 -1.42 8.83
N PHE A 636 17.15 -1.17 7.71
CA PHE A 636 17.63 -1.52 6.36
C PHE A 636 19.02 -0.97 5.99
N ARG A 637 19.47 0.13 6.59
CA ARG A 637 20.81 0.68 6.30
C ARG A 637 21.90 -0.18 6.92
N GLU A 638 21.71 -0.55 8.19
CA GLU A 638 22.60 -1.48 8.88
C GLU A 638 22.60 -2.85 8.18
N THR A 639 21.44 -3.33 7.75
CA THR A 639 21.34 -4.56 6.94
C THR A 639 22.14 -4.46 5.66
N ALA A 640 22.03 -3.35 4.91
CA ALA A 640 22.77 -3.15 3.67
C ALA A 640 24.30 -3.13 3.90
N GLU A 641 24.75 -2.45 4.94
CA GLU A 641 26.17 -2.39 5.33
C GLU A 641 26.71 -3.75 5.77
N LEU A 642 25.91 -4.52 6.52
CA LEU A 642 26.25 -5.89 6.88
C LEU A 642 26.36 -6.79 5.66
N ILE A 643 25.39 -6.74 4.74
CA ILE A 643 25.40 -7.50 3.49
C ILE A 643 26.64 -7.12 2.66
N ARG A 644 26.95 -5.82 2.52
CA ARG A 644 28.17 -5.34 1.84
C ARG A 644 29.42 -5.95 2.46
N THR A 645 29.52 -5.92 3.79
CA THR A 645 30.68 -6.44 4.53
C THR A 645 30.86 -7.93 4.33
N ILE A 646 29.77 -8.70 4.35
CA ILE A 646 29.81 -10.15 4.08
C ILE A 646 30.23 -10.41 2.63
N ALA A 647 29.62 -9.73 1.66
CA ALA A 647 29.93 -9.88 0.25
C ALA A 647 31.40 -9.55 -0.06
N LYS A 648 31.91 -8.44 0.48
CA LYS A 648 33.30 -8.01 0.34
C LYS A 648 34.28 -9.07 0.84
N ARG A 649 34.04 -9.63 2.02
CA ARG A 649 34.90 -10.66 2.60
C ARG A 649 34.91 -11.94 1.78
N GLU A 650 33.75 -12.41 1.32
CA GLU A 650 33.62 -13.67 0.57
C GLU A 650 34.19 -13.58 -0.85
N GLN A 651 34.01 -12.44 -1.52
CA GLN A 651 34.45 -12.26 -2.92
C GLN A 651 35.93 -11.89 -3.03
N GLN A 652 36.51 -11.20 -2.04
CA GLN A 652 37.94 -10.90 -2.04
C GLN A 652 38.83 -12.10 -1.69
N THR A 653 38.29 -13.10 -1.00
CA THR A 653 39.05 -14.31 -0.59
C THR A 653 38.94 -15.48 -1.58
N SER A 654 38.03 -15.41 -2.56
CA SER A 654 37.75 -16.52 -3.48
C SER A 654 38.21 -16.19 -4.90
N SER A 655 39.13 -16.97 -5.46
CA SER A 655 39.65 -16.82 -6.83
C SER A 655 38.75 -17.39 -7.94
N THR A 656 37.53 -17.82 -7.60
CA THR A 656 36.56 -18.42 -8.54
C THR A 656 35.56 -17.39 -9.06
N SER A 657 35.27 -17.45 -10.36
CA SER A 657 34.28 -16.57 -11.01
C SER A 657 32.88 -16.75 -10.41
N PHE A 658 32.28 -15.67 -9.89
CA PHE A 658 30.95 -15.66 -9.28
C PHE A 658 29.84 -15.89 -10.33
N GLY A 659 29.55 -17.18 -10.59
CA GLY A 659 28.51 -17.65 -11.51
C GLY A 659 27.17 -17.93 -10.84
N THR A 660 26.10 -17.97 -11.63
CA THR A 660 24.72 -18.20 -11.17
C THR A 660 24.36 -19.67 -10.96
N ARG A 661 25.28 -20.60 -11.22
CA ARG A 661 25.04 -22.04 -11.19
C ARG A 661 25.34 -22.56 -9.78
N ILE A 662 24.28 -22.90 -9.05
CA ILE A 662 24.35 -23.53 -7.73
C ILE A 662 24.81 -24.97 -7.94
N GLU A 663 26.05 -25.29 -7.59
CA GLU A 663 26.48 -26.69 -7.48
C GLU A 663 25.82 -27.28 -6.24
N LYS A 664 24.90 -28.25 -6.44
CA LYS A 664 24.28 -28.98 -5.32
C LYS A 664 25.39 -29.67 -4.52
N LYS A 665 25.29 -29.63 -3.19
CA LYS A 665 26.15 -30.44 -2.29
C LYS A 665 26.12 -31.91 -2.77
N PRO A 666 27.27 -32.58 -2.91
CA PRO A 666 27.28 -34.01 -3.17
C PRO A 666 26.56 -34.72 -2.02
N VAL A 667 25.60 -35.59 -2.35
CA VAL A 667 24.91 -36.44 -1.37
C VAL A 667 25.95 -37.33 -0.70
N MET A 668 25.94 -37.39 0.63
CA MET A 668 26.87 -38.25 1.39
C MET A 668 26.64 -39.72 0.98
N THR A 669 27.71 -40.39 0.53
CA THR A 669 27.68 -41.72 -0.11
C THR A 669 26.89 -42.78 0.68
N LYS A 670 26.82 -42.65 2.00
CA LYS A 670 26.08 -43.53 2.91
C LYS A 670 24.56 -43.45 2.74
N GLU A 671 24.00 -42.25 2.64
CA GLU A 671 22.55 -42.06 2.50
C GLU A 671 22.07 -42.57 1.14
N GLN A 672 22.90 -42.39 0.10
CA GLN A 672 22.64 -42.92 -1.23
C GLN A 672 22.73 -44.46 -1.24
N GLN A 673 23.65 -45.05 -0.48
CA GLN A 673 23.73 -46.51 -0.33
C GLN A 673 22.49 -47.09 0.37
N GLU A 674 22.05 -46.45 1.46
CA GLU A 674 20.84 -46.85 2.19
C GLU A 674 19.61 -46.74 1.28
N PHE A 675 19.45 -45.65 0.52
CA PHE A 675 18.33 -45.43 -0.40
C PHE A 675 18.25 -46.47 -1.54
N ILE A 676 19.39 -46.84 -2.14
CA ILE A 676 19.41 -47.86 -3.21
C ILE A 676 18.99 -49.22 -2.67
N VAL A 677 19.43 -49.60 -1.46
CA VAL A 677 19.07 -50.89 -0.86
C VAL A 677 17.62 -50.90 -0.36
N GLU A 678 17.09 -49.76 0.10
CA GLU A 678 15.67 -49.59 0.43
C GLU A 678 14.74 -49.72 -0.79
N SER A 679 15.27 -49.49 -2.00
CA SER A 679 14.50 -49.65 -3.24
C SER A 679 14.28 -51.12 -3.62
N LEU A 680 14.95 -52.07 -2.96
CA LEU A 680 14.76 -53.49 -3.19
C LEU A 680 13.42 -53.99 -2.60
N PRO A 681 12.77 -55.00 -3.23
CA PRO A 681 11.43 -55.44 -2.85
C PRO A 681 11.31 -55.86 -1.38
N GLY A 682 10.39 -55.21 -0.65
CA GLY A 682 10.09 -55.58 0.73
C GLY A 682 11.19 -55.24 1.75
N ILE A 683 12.13 -54.37 1.38
CA ILE A 683 13.20 -53.87 2.25
C ILE A 683 12.84 -52.48 2.77
N GLY A 684 12.80 -52.34 4.10
CA GLY A 684 12.63 -51.04 4.76
C GLY A 684 13.94 -50.52 5.37
N PRO A 685 13.94 -49.30 5.92
CA PRO A 685 15.16 -48.61 6.35
C PRO A 685 16.04 -49.36 7.37
N MET A 686 15.41 -50.07 8.30
CA MET A 686 16.15 -50.88 9.28
C MET A 686 16.81 -52.10 8.64
N LEU A 687 16.12 -52.73 7.68
CA LEU A 687 16.60 -53.94 7.02
C LEU A 687 17.71 -53.59 6.02
N ALA A 688 17.58 -52.47 5.30
CA ALA A 688 18.63 -51.95 4.42
C ALA A 688 19.95 -51.70 5.17
N LYS A 689 19.89 -51.10 6.37
CA LYS A 689 21.05 -50.92 7.24
C LYS A 689 21.67 -52.23 7.70
N SER A 690 20.85 -53.22 8.05
CA SER A 690 21.33 -54.56 8.45
C SER A 690 22.03 -55.29 7.29
N ILE A 691 21.45 -55.24 6.09
CA ILE A 691 22.04 -55.81 4.87
C ILE A 691 23.38 -55.12 4.56
N LEU A 692 23.41 -53.78 4.53
CA LEU A 692 24.62 -53.00 4.28
C LEU A 692 25.71 -53.22 5.34
N ARG A 693 25.34 -53.42 6.62
CA ARG A 693 26.31 -53.75 7.67
C ARG A 693 26.98 -55.11 7.45
N LYS A 694 26.24 -56.08 6.91
CA LYS A 694 26.75 -57.42 6.63
C LYS A 694 27.61 -57.45 5.38
N PHE A 695 27.08 -56.98 4.26
CA PHE A 695 27.75 -57.07 2.96
C PHE A 695 28.68 -55.89 2.64
N LYS A 696 28.66 -54.82 3.44
CA LYS A 696 29.51 -53.61 3.37
C LYS A 696 29.34 -52.72 2.14
N THR A 697 28.97 -53.28 0.99
CA THR A 697 28.85 -52.54 -0.28
C THR A 697 27.65 -53.04 -1.07
N ILE A 698 27.03 -52.17 -1.88
CA ILE A 698 25.91 -52.57 -2.77
C ILE A 698 26.35 -53.68 -3.74
N ASN A 699 27.56 -53.58 -4.30
CA ASN A 699 28.05 -54.60 -5.24
C ASN A 699 28.06 -56.01 -4.63
N LYS A 700 28.45 -56.15 -3.35
CA LYS A 700 28.40 -57.44 -2.65
C LYS A 700 26.98 -57.93 -2.39
N ILE A 701 26.02 -57.02 -2.21
CA ILE A 701 24.59 -57.36 -2.07
C ILE A 701 24.03 -57.86 -3.40
N MET A 702 24.37 -57.20 -4.52
CA MET A 702 23.86 -57.60 -5.84
C MET A 702 24.42 -58.96 -6.29
N ASN A 703 25.63 -59.31 -5.84
CA ASN A 703 26.29 -60.56 -6.21
C ASN A 703 26.11 -61.70 -5.19
N SER A 704 25.47 -61.48 -4.04
CA SER A 704 25.35 -62.50 -2.98
C SER A 704 24.30 -63.57 -3.30
N SER A 705 24.55 -64.85 -3.01
CA SER A 705 23.57 -65.92 -3.28
C SER A 705 22.29 -65.75 -2.46
N LYS A 706 21.22 -66.48 -2.83
CA LYS A 706 19.97 -66.46 -2.05
C LYS A 706 20.21 -66.91 -0.61
N GLU A 707 21.01 -67.96 -0.41
CA GLU A 707 21.38 -68.50 0.90
C GLU A 707 22.18 -67.48 1.72
N GLU A 708 23.07 -66.73 1.06
CA GLU A 708 23.81 -65.65 1.72
C GLU A 708 22.89 -64.50 2.15
N LEU A 709 21.89 -64.14 1.34
CA LEU A 709 20.90 -63.12 1.70
C LEU A 709 20.04 -63.57 2.90
N GLU A 710 19.57 -64.82 2.91
CA GLU A 710 18.77 -65.41 4.00
C GLU A 710 19.50 -65.42 5.35
N SER A 711 20.83 -65.42 5.32
CA SER A 711 21.64 -65.35 6.53
C SER A 711 21.63 -63.95 7.19
N VAL A 712 21.00 -62.94 6.58
CA VAL A 712 20.75 -61.62 7.23
C VAL A 712 19.58 -61.74 8.19
N GLU A 713 19.79 -61.32 9.44
CA GLU A 713 18.76 -61.35 10.48
C GLU A 713 17.47 -60.63 10.01
N LYS A 714 16.33 -61.32 10.12
CA LYS A 714 14.98 -60.86 9.69
C LYS A 714 14.77 -60.73 8.17
N LEU A 715 15.69 -61.23 7.34
CA LEU A 715 15.48 -61.40 5.91
C LEU A 715 15.03 -62.84 5.63
N GLY A 716 13.72 -63.07 5.60
CA GLY A 716 13.16 -64.41 5.37
C GLY A 716 13.32 -64.91 3.93
N PRO A 717 13.14 -66.22 3.70
CA PRO A 717 13.41 -66.89 2.41
C PRO A 717 12.61 -66.33 1.24
N LYS A 718 11.39 -65.86 1.52
CA LYS A 718 10.53 -65.20 0.52
C LYS A 718 11.11 -63.87 0.04
N LYS A 719 11.68 -63.07 0.94
CA LYS A 719 12.27 -61.77 0.57
C LYS A 719 13.60 -61.95 -0.15
N ALA A 720 14.43 -62.90 0.30
CA ALA A 720 15.68 -63.24 -0.39
C ALA A 720 15.43 -63.71 -1.83
N LYS A 721 14.40 -64.55 -2.03
CA LYS A 721 13.96 -65.01 -3.35
C LYS A 721 13.55 -63.82 -4.24
N ASN A 722 12.67 -62.95 -3.77
CA ASN A 722 12.18 -61.81 -4.55
C ASN A 722 13.29 -60.81 -4.92
N ILE A 723 14.27 -60.60 -4.03
CA ILE A 723 15.44 -59.77 -4.33
C ILE A 723 16.25 -60.41 -5.46
N ARG A 724 16.49 -61.73 -5.40
CA ARG A 724 17.23 -62.41 -6.46
C ARG A 724 16.50 -62.47 -7.79
N GLU A 725 15.20 -62.73 -7.76
CA GLU A 725 14.36 -62.69 -8.97
C GLU A 725 14.52 -61.35 -9.69
N ILE A 726 14.38 -60.20 -9.01
CA ILE A 726 14.53 -58.89 -9.66
C ILE A 726 15.96 -58.57 -10.10
N LEU A 727 16.97 -59.06 -9.40
CA LEU A 727 18.37 -58.79 -9.77
C LEU A 727 18.86 -59.65 -10.94
N ASP A 728 18.29 -60.84 -11.11
CA ASP A 728 18.69 -61.82 -12.12
C ASP A 728 17.72 -61.82 -13.33
N GLU A 729 16.56 -61.17 -13.22
CA GLU A 729 15.58 -61.03 -14.30
C GLU A 729 16.13 -60.18 -15.45
N ILE A 730 16.00 -60.69 -16.68
CA ILE A 730 16.43 -59.99 -17.88
C ILE A 730 15.43 -58.87 -18.14
N TYR A 731 15.92 -57.64 -18.23
CA TYR A 731 15.09 -56.48 -18.54
C TYR A 731 14.58 -56.58 -19.99
N GLU A 732 13.26 -56.53 -20.17
CA GLU A 732 12.57 -56.49 -21.46
C GLU A 732 11.89 -55.12 -21.64
N ASP A 733 12.00 -54.52 -22.83
CA ASP A 733 11.45 -53.20 -23.19
C ASP A 733 9.95 -53.21 -23.55
#